data_AF-H3RBK8-F1
#
_entry.id   AF-H3RBK8-F1
#
_cell.length_a   1.000
_cell.length_b   1.000
_cell.length_c   1.000
_cell.angle_alpha   90.00
_cell.angle_beta   90.00
_cell.angle_gamma   90.00
#
_symmetry.space_group_name_H-M   'P 1'
#
loop_
_entity.id
_entity.type
_entity.pdbx_description
1 polymer ?
#
loop_
_entity_poly.entity_id
_entity_poly.type
_entity_poly.pdbx_seq_one_letter_code
_entity_poly.pdbx_strand_id
1 'polypeptide(L)'
;MRDNLVNDVRKKADGHWPSVLQRLDIPTNRSEGPCPVCGGDTRYRFDDIEQRGTYHCSHCGAGTGLDLVMKVRQCSVRDAAVLVAEAMALPMPEPKPAREKPQTDIADKVSAMAGQSKSGQSAYLTSKGLQCPLPLLSDGSLLLVLCNASGAVCGAQVIKPDGGKRLVAGTVKKGAFCVLNSGGSPETVIVAEGLATTLSAQQMQPDALAVVALDAGNLPAVAAVLREKYPDARIIIAADNDIHALSDGQTTQKPNTGRLAAEQAAKAVNGWVALPPTEEKADWNDYHQLHGLEAATKAFIDSLYQPGGNMPVQLKSIQGGKKRLRDEINLIQMQDNEKALLLSQRYDGICIHPESEAFYIYQNGVWEIISTLQLSREMAVIYNEHQTNFGKRTINNAVEALKVVAPIMGEPRRNLIPFANGVYDMASGAFTAHSADNWLMNHNGIGYTAATPGENLHDNAPNFHKWLSHVAENDGLKMRRITAALFMVLANRYDWQLFLEITGSGGSGKSVFTQIATLLAGQHNTASGNMAALDTAQGRAQFVGKSMITLPDQPKYTGEGTGIKAITGGDAVEINPKYIHQYTAVLRAVVVATNNTPMIFTERAGGVARRRVIFQFNHRVKEEDKDPHLSEKIAHEIPVIVRRLLADFADPEKARELLIEQRDSMEALEIKRASNPVIDMCAALAFMSEPRGLEMGGGKRSDGIRQPRRYLYHLYLDFMEYQGLSKPLSVTEFGKAIKEAAKEYKSEYLTRTIKGRRQTNVQITDKADEFL
;
A
#
# COMPACT_ATOMS: atom_id res chain seq x y z
N MET A 1 19.20 1.40 -33.13
CA MET A 1 20.08 1.40 -31.94
C MET A 1 19.45 2.30 -30.91
N ARG A 2 19.23 1.82 -29.69
CA ARG A 2 18.61 2.62 -28.61
C ARG A 2 19.73 3.38 -27.90
N ASP A 3 19.74 4.70 -28.07
CA ASP A 3 20.67 5.62 -27.39
C ASP A 3 20.43 5.56 -25.88
N ASN A 4 21.44 5.14 -25.12
CA ASN A 4 21.38 5.11 -23.66
C ASN A 4 22.40 6.10 -23.08
N LEU A 5 22.12 7.39 -23.30
CA LEU A 5 22.92 8.56 -22.88
C LEU A 5 23.53 8.40 -21.48
N VAL A 6 22.75 7.90 -20.52
CA VAL A 6 23.18 7.69 -19.13
C VAL A 6 24.36 6.72 -19.04
N ASN A 7 24.32 5.62 -19.78
CA ASN A 7 25.40 4.62 -19.78
C ASN A 7 26.65 5.14 -20.50
N ASP A 8 26.48 5.92 -21.57
CA ASP A 8 27.60 6.47 -22.34
C ASP A 8 28.32 7.56 -21.55
N VAL A 9 27.58 8.46 -20.90
CA VAL A 9 28.14 9.49 -20.02
C VAL A 9 28.86 8.85 -18.85
N ARG A 10 28.24 7.86 -18.20
CA ARG A 10 28.85 7.15 -17.07
C ARG A 10 30.20 6.52 -17.45
N LYS A 11 30.25 5.79 -18.57
CA LYS A 11 31.50 5.16 -19.05
C LYS A 11 32.58 6.18 -19.43
N LYS A 12 32.19 7.33 -19.99
CA LYS A 12 33.14 8.40 -20.35
C LYS A 12 33.63 9.17 -19.12
N ALA A 13 32.83 9.26 -18.07
CA ALA A 13 33.16 9.92 -16.82
C ALA A 13 34.09 9.10 -15.92
N ASP A 14 34.13 7.77 -16.08
CA ASP A 14 35.08 6.91 -15.39
C ASP A 14 36.53 7.41 -15.64
N GLY A 15 37.33 7.52 -14.59
CA GLY A 15 38.67 8.14 -14.63
C GLY A 15 38.70 9.66 -14.47
N HIS A 16 37.57 10.35 -14.58
CA HIS A 16 37.51 11.82 -14.65
C HIS A 16 36.65 12.47 -13.56
N TRP A 17 36.01 11.65 -12.71
CA TRP A 17 35.09 12.10 -11.67
C TRP A 17 35.61 13.20 -10.73
N PRO A 18 36.89 13.22 -10.29
CA PRO A 18 37.38 14.31 -9.46
C PRO A 18 37.24 15.70 -10.14
N SER A 19 37.55 15.78 -11.43
CA SER A 19 37.46 17.03 -12.22
C SER A 19 36.01 17.40 -12.52
N VAL A 20 35.17 16.40 -12.84
CA VAL A 20 33.74 16.58 -13.09
C VAL A 20 33.03 17.15 -11.86
N LEU A 21 33.23 16.53 -10.70
CA LEU A 21 32.58 16.94 -9.46
C LEU A 21 33.03 18.32 -9.01
N GLN A 22 34.32 18.66 -9.20
CA GLN A 22 34.82 20.00 -8.90
C GLN A 22 34.18 21.08 -9.78
N ARG A 23 33.94 20.81 -11.07
CA ARG A 23 33.20 21.72 -11.98
C ARG A 23 31.72 21.87 -11.63
N LEU A 24 31.18 20.90 -10.90
CA LEU A 24 29.81 20.92 -10.39
C LEU A 24 29.76 21.41 -8.93
N ASP A 25 30.82 22.03 -8.40
CA ASP A 25 30.89 22.52 -7.01
C ASP A 25 30.58 21.41 -5.96
N ILE A 26 30.96 20.17 -6.25
CA ILE A 26 30.83 19.03 -5.34
C ILE A 26 32.23 18.68 -4.79
N PRO A 27 32.41 18.64 -3.46
CA PRO A 27 33.72 18.40 -2.85
C PRO A 27 34.22 16.97 -3.06
N THR A 28 35.50 16.86 -3.41
CA THR A 28 36.22 15.60 -3.71
C THR A 28 37.29 15.28 -2.67
N ASN A 29 37.03 15.65 -1.41
CA ASN A 29 37.96 15.48 -0.30
C ASN A 29 38.20 13.99 -0.01
N ARG A 30 39.48 13.57 -0.05
CA ARG A 30 39.90 12.19 0.27
C ARG A 30 39.99 11.90 1.77
N SER A 31 40.13 12.94 2.59
CA SER A 31 39.98 12.88 4.04
C SER A 31 38.51 13.03 4.43
N GLU A 32 38.16 12.57 5.63
CA GLU A 32 36.83 12.78 6.19
C GLU A 32 36.50 14.27 6.29
N GLY A 33 35.29 14.64 5.84
CA GLY A 33 34.83 16.03 5.85
C GLY A 33 33.31 16.17 5.72
N PRO A 34 32.83 17.41 5.52
CA PRO A 34 31.41 17.73 5.45
C PRO A 34 30.75 17.07 4.24
N CYS A 35 29.63 16.37 4.47
CA CYS A 35 28.89 15.72 3.40
C CYS A 35 28.10 16.73 2.57
N PRO A 36 28.27 16.78 1.24
CA PRO A 36 27.51 17.70 0.38
C PRO A 36 26.04 17.32 0.21
N VAL A 37 25.62 16.17 0.74
CA VAL A 37 24.22 15.69 0.68
C VAL A 37 23.48 15.96 2.00
N CYS A 38 24.06 15.64 3.16
CA CYS A 38 23.40 15.83 4.46
C CYS A 38 24.00 16.91 5.36
N GLY A 39 25.10 17.55 4.97
CA GLY A 39 25.75 18.62 5.74
C GLY A 39 26.54 18.17 6.97
N GLY A 40 26.81 16.87 7.16
CA GLY A 40 27.52 16.37 8.36
C GLY A 40 29.05 16.47 8.29
N ASP A 41 29.71 17.01 9.32
CA ASP A 41 31.07 17.57 9.29
C ASP A 41 32.29 16.63 9.12
N THR A 42 32.22 15.35 9.50
CA THR A 42 33.38 14.42 9.46
C THR A 42 33.05 13.05 8.88
N ARG A 43 31.98 12.96 8.07
CA ARG A 43 31.33 11.66 7.77
C ARG A 43 31.31 11.30 6.29
N TYR A 44 31.78 12.20 5.43
CA TYR A 44 31.87 12.00 4.00
C TYR A 44 33.33 11.84 3.56
N ARG A 45 33.57 10.89 2.68
CA ARG A 45 34.85 10.65 2.02
C ARG A 45 34.63 10.33 0.56
N PHE A 46 35.37 10.99 -0.32
CA PHE A 46 35.46 10.63 -1.72
C PHE A 46 36.64 9.68 -1.92
N ASP A 47 36.39 8.43 -2.29
CA ASP A 47 37.40 7.37 -2.37
C ASP A 47 37.76 6.94 -3.80
N ASP A 48 36.90 7.26 -4.78
CA ASP A 48 37.13 7.05 -6.22
C ASP A 48 37.64 5.64 -6.58
N ILE A 49 37.10 4.63 -5.88
CA ILE A 49 37.42 3.23 -6.06
C ILE A 49 37.03 2.82 -7.48
N GLU A 50 37.96 2.13 -8.16
CA GLU A 50 37.84 1.73 -9.56
C GLU A 50 37.60 2.91 -10.52
N GLN A 51 37.95 4.14 -10.10
CA GLN A 51 37.79 5.36 -10.88
C GLN A 51 36.34 5.68 -11.27
N ARG A 52 35.36 5.19 -10.48
CA ARG A 52 33.92 5.39 -10.73
C ARG A 52 33.32 6.58 -9.97
N GLY A 53 34.16 7.45 -9.41
CA GLY A 53 33.75 8.61 -8.62
C GLY A 53 33.08 8.21 -7.32
N THR A 54 33.46 7.07 -6.75
CA THR A 54 32.78 6.56 -5.56
C THR A 54 33.03 7.45 -4.35
N TYR A 55 32.04 7.46 -3.49
CA TYR A 55 32.09 8.14 -2.21
C TYR A 55 31.40 7.28 -1.17
N HIS A 56 31.74 7.53 0.08
CA HIS A 56 31.08 6.94 1.23
C HIS A 56 30.66 8.04 2.20
N CYS A 57 29.39 8.00 2.63
CA CYS A 57 28.91 8.73 3.79
C CYS A 57 28.25 7.76 4.77
N SER A 58 28.63 7.80 6.05
CA SER A 58 28.08 6.90 7.07
C SER A 58 26.58 7.11 7.34
N HIS A 59 26.00 8.22 6.88
CA HIS A 59 24.57 8.54 7.03
C HIS A 59 23.79 8.49 5.70
N CYS A 60 24.37 8.97 4.59
CA CYS A 60 23.70 9.00 3.28
C CYS A 60 23.96 7.75 2.42
N GLY A 61 24.77 6.82 2.94
CA GLY A 61 25.26 5.66 2.22
C GLY A 61 26.40 5.98 1.26
N ALA A 62 26.86 4.94 0.56
CA ALA A 62 27.84 5.03 -0.51
C ALA A 62 27.17 5.06 -1.89
N GLY A 63 27.90 5.50 -2.91
CA GLY A 63 27.42 5.51 -4.30
C GLY A 63 28.53 5.87 -5.28
N THR A 64 28.20 5.93 -6.57
CA THR A 64 29.10 6.37 -7.65
C THR A 64 29.02 7.89 -7.87
N GLY A 65 29.89 8.43 -8.72
CA GLY A 65 29.92 9.87 -8.98
C GLY A 65 28.60 10.41 -9.55
N LEU A 66 27.91 9.62 -10.40
CA LEU A 66 26.61 9.99 -10.93
C LEU A 66 25.52 9.99 -9.84
N ASP A 67 25.55 9.00 -8.94
CA ASP A 67 24.64 8.93 -7.79
C ASP A 67 24.86 10.12 -6.85
N LEU A 68 26.11 10.59 -6.70
CA LEU A 68 26.44 11.76 -5.91
C LEU A 68 25.84 13.03 -6.51
N VAL A 69 25.98 13.24 -7.83
CA VAL A 69 25.38 14.39 -8.53
C VAL A 69 23.86 14.38 -8.39
N MET A 70 23.21 13.23 -8.57
CA MET A 70 21.76 13.08 -8.37
C MET A 70 21.33 13.49 -6.95
N LYS A 71 22.05 13.02 -5.92
CA LYS A 71 21.70 13.29 -4.52
C LYS A 71 21.94 14.76 -4.14
N VAL A 72 23.03 15.36 -4.61
CA VAL A 72 23.36 16.76 -4.30
C VAL A 72 22.40 17.72 -5.01
N ARG A 73 22.04 17.43 -6.27
CA ARG A 73 21.17 18.29 -7.10
C ARG A 73 19.68 17.93 -7.06
N GLN A 74 19.31 16.86 -6.35
CA GLN A 74 17.94 16.35 -6.24
C GLN A 74 17.22 16.19 -7.59
N CYS A 75 17.93 15.68 -8.59
CA CYS A 75 17.45 15.56 -9.97
C CYS A 75 17.38 14.10 -10.46
N SER A 76 16.76 13.88 -11.62
CA SER A 76 16.67 12.54 -12.21
C SER A 76 18.04 12.05 -12.71
N VAL A 77 18.21 10.74 -12.91
CA VAL A 77 19.46 10.15 -13.43
C VAL A 77 19.83 10.71 -14.81
N ARG A 78 18.84 11.09 -15.63
CA ARG A 78 19.06 11.66 -16.95
C ARG A 78 19.57 13.09 -16.86
N ASP A 79 19.00 13.91 -15.96
CA ASP A 79 19.43 15.29 -15.75
C ASP A 79 20.84 15.34 -15.15
N ALA A 80 21.14 14.45 -14.19
CA ALA A 80 22.49 14.29 -13.66
C ALA A 80 23.49 13.88 -14.76
N ALA A 81 23.11 13.01 -15.70
CA ALA A 81 23.95 12.65 -16.83
C ALA A 81 24.17 13.82 -17.81
N VAL A 82 23.18 14.71 -17.98
CA VAL A 82 23.35 15.94 -18.78
C VAL A 82 24.35 16.88 -18.10
N LEU A 83 24.20 17.14 -16.79
CA LEU A 83 25.13 17.98 -16.03
C LEU A 83 26.57 17.45 -16.06
N VAL A 84 26.75 16.13 -15.96
CA VAL A 84 28.06 15.49 -16.07
C VAL A 84 28.62 15.60 -17.50
N ALA A 85 27.80 15.41 -18.53
CA ALA A 85 28.22 15.55 -19.92
C ALA A 85 28.64 16.98 -20.26
N GLU A 86 27.91 17.98 -19.77
CA GLU A 86 28.23 19.41 -19.88
C GLU A 86 29.53 19.73 -19.14
N ALA A 87 29.69 19.28 -17.89
CA ALA A 87 30.90 19.47 -17.11
C ALA A 87 32.13 18.81 -17.77
N MET A 88 31.94 17.78 -18.57
CA MET A 88 32.99 17.09 -19.34
C MET A 88 33.19 17.61 -20.76
N ALA A 89 32.37 18.56 -21.22
CA ALA A 89 32.32 19.01 -22.61
C ALA A 89 32.17 17.85 -23.62
N LEU A 90 31.42 16.81 -23.25
CA LEU A 90 31.15 15.68 -24.14
C LEU A 90 30.21 16.11 -25.28
N PRO A 91 30.42 15.60 -26.51
CA PRO A 91 29.47 15.80 -27.59
C PRO A 91 28.15 15.12 -27.19
N MET A 92 27.16 15.94 -26.88
CA MET A 92 25.81 15.48 -26.61
C MET A 92 25.26 14.87 -27.90
N PRO A 93 24.52 13.75 -27.84
CA PRO A 93 23.79 13.28 -29.01
C PRO A 93 22.90 14.43 -29.47
N GLU A 94 23.09 14.86 -30.72
CA GLU A 94 22.26 15.91 -31.29
C GLU A 94 20.80 15.51 -31.05
N PRO A 95 19.97 16.41 -30.49
CA PRO A 95 18.56 16.12 -30.34
C PRO A 95 18.05 15.77 -31.73
N LYS A 96 17.56 14.53 -31.90
CA LYS A 96 16.86 14.16 -33.14
C LYS A 96 15.87 15.28 -33.41
N PRO A 97 15.93 15.96 -34.57
CA PRO A 97 15.02 17.04 -34.85
C PRO A 97 13.62 16.46 -34.76
N ALA A 98 12.88 16.89 -33.74
CA ALA A 98 11.45 16.76 -33.71
C ALA A 98 10.97 17.62 -34.87
N ARG A 99 10.82 17.01 -36.05
CA ARG A 99 10.22 17.55 -37.28
C ARG A 99 9.85 19.02 -37.11
N GLU A 100 10.79 19.93 -37.35
CA GLU A 100 10.55 21.37 -37.24
C GLU A 100 9.40 21.71 -38.19
N LYS A 101 8.21 21.86 -37.60
CA LYS A 101 7.19 22.72 -38.17
C LYS A 101 7.51 24.10 -37.63
N PRO A 102 7.50 25.14 -38.48
CA PRO A 102 7.90 26.49 -38.10
C PRO A 102 7.22 26.87 -36.78
N GLN A 103 8.03 27.09 -35.75
CA GLN A 103 7.57 27.49 -34.43
C GLN A 103 7.18 28.96 -34.52
N THR A 104 5.99 29.19 -35.07
CA THR A 104 5.16 30.30 -34.65
C THR A 104 4.95 30.13 -33.16
N ASP A 105 5.17 31.19 -32.37
CA ASP A 105 4.77 31.19 -30.97
C ASP A 105 3.32 30.67 -30.92
N ILE A 106 3.10 29.59 -30.15
CA ILE A 106 1.79 28.97 -30.06
C ILE A 106 0.76 30.00 -29.59
N ALA A 107 1.18 30.97 -28.77
CA ALA A 107 0.35 32.08 -28.34
C ALA A 107 -0.07 32.96 -29.53
N ASP A 108 0.86 33.35 -30.41
CA ASP A 108 0.56 34.15 -31.61
C ASP A 108 -0.36 33.41 -32.57
N LYS A 109 -0.09 32.13 -32.80
CA LYS A 109 -0.90 31.28 -33.69
C LYS A 109 -2.33 31.13 -33.17
N VAL A 110 -2.49 30.86 -31.88
CA VAL A 110 -3.81 30.74 -31.26
C VAL A 110 -4.51 32.10 -31.23
N SER A 111 -3.80 33.19 -30.98
CA SER A 111 -4.33 34.56 -31.02
C SER A 111 -4.82 34.93 -32.42
N ALA A 112 -4.09 34.56 -33.47
CA ALA A 112 -4.52 34.75 -34.86
C ALA A 112 -5.78 33.93 -35.19
N MET A 113 -5.87 32.67 -34.73
CA MET A 113 -7.06 31.85 -34.88
C MET A 113 -8.26 32.43 -34.11
N ALA A 114 -8.04 32.91 -32.88
CA ALA A 114 -9.06 33.56 -32.08
C ALA A 114 -9.55 34.87 -32.72
N GLY A 115 -8.65 35.68 -33.28
CA GLY A 115 -9.01 36.91 -34.00
C GLY A 115 -9.79 36.68 -35.30
N GLN A 116 -9.67 35.49 -35.90
CA GLN A 116 -10.46 35.08 -37.08
C GLN A 116 -11.76 34.36 -36.70
N SER A 117 -11.92 34.00 -35.42
CA SER A 117 -13.13 33.33 -34.95
C SER A 117 -14.26 34.32 -34.70
N LYS A 118 -15.50 33.84 -34.78
CA LYS A 118 -16.71 34.62 -34.43
C LYS A 118 -17.49 33.88 -33.36
N SER A 119 -18.04 34.60 -32.39
CA SER A 119 -18.95 33.98 -31.42
C SER A 119 -20.19 33.45 -32.15
N GLY A 120 -20.54 32.19 -31.92
CA GLY A 120 -21.70 31.58 -32.54
C GLY A 120 -22.05 30.21 -31.96
N GLN A 121 -23.22 29.72 -32.35
CA GLN A 121 -23.71 28.42 -31.91
C GLN A 121 -23.11 27.31 -32.78
N SER A 122 -22.37 26.39 -32.16
CA SER A 122 -21.76 25.26 -32.90
C SER A 122 -22.73 24.12 -33.17
N ALA A 123 -22.55 23.42 -34.29
CA ALA A 123 -23.29 22.20 -34.58
C ALA A 123 -23.03 21.10 -33.54
N TYR A 124 -21.79 21.00 -33.02
CA TYR A 124 -21.43 20.05 -31.97
C TYR A 124 -22.25 20.27 -30.68
N LEU A 125 -22.31 21.49 -30.16
CA LEU A 125 -23.09 21.79 -28.95
C LEU A 125 -24.59 21.63 -29.20
N THR A 126 -25.09 22.04 -30.37
CA THR A 126 -26.48 21.80 -30.75
C THR A 126 -26.80 20.30 -30.75
N SER A 127 -25.91 19.46 -31.30
CA SER A 127 -26.08 17.99 -31.29
C SER A 127 -26.04 17.39 -29.87
N LYS A 128 -25.36 18.07 -28.93
CA LYS A 128 -25.32 17.71 -27.51
C LYS A 128 -26.46 18.32 -26.70
N GLY A 129 -27.38 19.06 -27.33
CA GLY A 129 -28.52 19.70 -26.68
C GLY A 129 -28.17 20.93 -25.85
N LEU A 130 -27.02 21.55 -26.12
CA LEU A 130 -26.50 22.72 -25.41
C LEU A 130 -26.53 23.97 -26.28
N GLN A 131 -27.03 25.06 -25.75
CA GLN A 131 -27.02 26.38 -26.38
C GLN A 131 -26.06 27.30 -25.63
N CYS A 132 -24.86 27.49 -26.18
CA CYS A 132 -23.83 28.34 -25.61
C CYS A 132 -22.97 28.89 -26.76
N PRO A 133 -23.12 30.17 -27.11
CA PRO A 133 -22.28 30.80 -28.13
C PRO A 133 -20.82 30.82 -27.68
N LEU A 134 -19.95 30.19 -28.46
CA LEU A 134 -18.51 30.11 -28.23
C LEU A 134 -17.75 30.49 -29.52
N PRO A 135 -16.44 30.77 -29.44
CA PRO A 135 -15.63 31.10 -30.62
C PRO A 135 -15.67 30.00 -31.70
N LEU A 136 -16.14 30.34 -32.90
CA LEU A 136 -16.21 29.47 -34.07
C LEU A 136 -15.23 29.93 -35.16
N LEU A 137 -14.49 28.98 -35.72
CA LEU A 137 -13.72 29.16 -36.94
C LEU A 137 -14.67 29.23 -38.16
N SER A 138 -14.14 29.68 -39.30
CA SER A 138 -14.92 29.84 -40.54
C SER A 138 -15.53 28.55 -41.07
N ASP A 139 -14.97 27.39 -40.71
CA ASP A 139 -15.48 26.07 -41.04
C ASP A 139 -16.55 25.54 -40.07
N GLY A 140 -16.95 26.34 -39.07
CA GLY A 140 -17.92 25.98 -38.05
C GLY A 140 -17.36 25.16 -36.88
N SER A 141 -16.04 24.95 -36.82
CA SER A 141 -15.39 24.30 -35.67
C SER A 141 -15.29 25.24 -34.48
N LEU A 142 -15.54 24.72 -33.27
CA LEU A 142 -15.28 25.43 -32.02
C LEU A 142 -13.79 25.54 -31.74
N LEU A 143 -13.38 26.70 -31.23
CA LEU A 143 -12.03 26.98 -30.74
C LEU A 143 -12.04 27.19 -29.22
N LEU A 144 -11.44 26.26 -28.48
CA LEU A 144 -11.18 26.40 -27.05
C LEU A 144 -9.74 26.87 -26.84
N VAL A 145 -9.58 28.13 -26.43
CA VAL A 145 -8.28 28.69 -26.08
C VAL A 145 -7.86 28.17 -24.71
N LEU A 146 -6.62 27.69 -24.60
CA LEU A 146 -6.08 27.10 -23.38
C LEU A 146 -5.05 28.01 -22.74
N CYS A 147 -5.21 28.23 -21.44
CA CYS A 147 -4.33 29.07 -20.64
C CYS A 147 -3.66 28.27 -19.53
N ASN A 148 -2.52 28.77 -19.07
CA ASN A 148 -1.83 28.27 -17.88
C ASN A 148 -2.27 29.03 -16.60
N ALA A 149 -1.62 28.74 -15.48
CA ALA A 149 -1.87 29.40 -14.19
C ALA A 149 -1.78 30.93 -14.24
N SER A 150 -0.83 31.47 -15.01
CA SER A 150 -0.62 32.92 -15.16
C SER A 150 -1.58 33.57 -16.15
N GLY A 151 -2.49 32.80 -16.77
CA GLY A 151 -3.42 33.29 -17.79
C GLY A 151 -2.79 33.42 -19.19
N ALA A 152 -1.54 33.00 -19.38
CA ALA A 152 -0.89 33.03 -20.68
C ALA A 152 -1.42 31.91 -21.59
N VAL A 153 -1.66 32.24 -22.86
CA VAL A 153 -2.11 31.28 -23.87
C VAL A 153 -1.02 30.25 -24.13
N CYS A 154 -1.35 28.98 -23.93
CA CYS A 154 -0.41 27.85 -24.07
C CYS A 154 -0.84 26.84 -25.13
N GLY A 155 -1.98 27.09 -25.78
CA GLY A 155 -2.48 26.29 -26.89
C GLY A 155 -3.97 26.47 -27.14
N ALA A 156 -4.52 25.60 -27.97
CA ALA A 156 -5.95 25.53 -28.21
C ALA A 156 -6.41 24.11 -28.56
N GLN A 157 -7.66 23.80 -28.27
CA GLN A 157 -8.35 22.61 -28.77
C GLN A 157 -9.43 23.03 -29.76
N VAL A 158 -9.46 22.38 -30.92
CA VAL A 158 -10.51 22.56 -31.93
C VAL A 158 -11.49 21.39 -31.82
N ILE A 159 -12.79 21.68 -31.77
CA ILE A 159 -13.86 20.68 -31.83
C ILE A 159 -14.65 20.90 -33.11
N LYS A 160 -14.58 19.94 -34.03
CA LYS A 160 -15.27 20.00 -35.31
C LYS A 160 -16.79 19.87 -35.16
N PRO A 161 -17.58 20.26 -36.18
CA PRO A 161 -19.03 20.05 -36.20
C PRO A 161 -19.48 18.60 -35.93
N ASP A 162 -18.68 17.61 -36.33
CA ASP A 162 -18.91 16.17 -36.12
C ASP A 162 -18.50 15.67 -34.72
N GLY A 163 -17.99 16.55 -33.86
CA GLY A 163 -17.49 16.21 -32.52
C GLY A 163 -16.03 15.75 -32.48
N GLY A 164 -15.33 15.68 -33.61
CA GLY A 164 -13.91 15.35 -33.66
C GLY A 164 -13.06 16.41 -32.94
N LYS A 165 -12.36 16.02 -31.87
CA LYS A 165 -11.52 16.92 -31.05
C LYS A 165 -10.06 16.81 -31.45
N ARG A 166 -9.37 17.94 -31.60
CA ARG A 166 -7.93 17.98 -31.96
C ARG A 166 -7.22 19.13 -31.26
N LEU A 167 -6.07 18.85 -30.65
CA LEU A 167 -5.19 19.91 -30.14
C LEU A 167 -4.44 20.60 -31.28
N VAL A 168 -4.35 21.92 -31.23
CA VAL A 168 -3.55 22.71 -32.17
C VAL A 168 -2.08 22.33 -31.98
N ALA A 169 -1.39 22.01 -33.08
CA ALA A 169 0.01 21.60 -33.03
C ALA A 169 0.87 22.70 -32.37
N GLY A 170 1.62 22.31 -31.33
CA GLY A 170 2.40 23.22 -30.47
C GLY A 170 1.78 23.44 -29.08
N THR A 171 0.57 22.96 -28.82
CA THR A 171 -0.12 23.10 -27.52
C THR A 171 0.64 22.40 -26.38
N VAL A 172 0.88 23.12 -25.28
CA VAL A 172 1.40 22.58 -24.02
C VAL A 172 0.21 22.14 -23.15
N LYS A 173 -0.08 20.83 -23.13
CA LYS A 173 -1.33 20.31 -22.54
C LYS A 173 -1.35 20.28 -21.00
N LYS A 174 -0.25 19.87 -20.35
CA LYS A 174 -0.23 19.55 -18.92
C LYS A 174 -0.50 20.79 -18.08
N GLY A 175 -1.59 20.79 -17.31
CA GLY A 175 -2.01 21.92 -16.48
C GLY A 175 -2.64 23.08 -17.26
N ALA A 176 -2.83 22.93 -18.58
CA ALA A 176 -3.56 23.88 -19.40
C ALA A 176 -5.07 23.62 -19.32
N PHE A 177 -5.86 24.68 -19.28
CA PHE A 177 -7.32 24.61 -19.14
C PHE A 177 -8.02 25.73 -19.91
N CYS A 178 -9.32 25.56 -20.17
CA CYS A 178 -10.18 26.60 -20.74
C CYS A 178 -11.20 27.02 -19.69
N VAL A 179 -11.40 28.34 -19.51
CA VAL A 179 -12.43 28.89 -18.63
C VAL A 179 -13.61 29.34 -19.49
N LEU A 180 -14.83 28.91 -19.15
CA LEU A 180 -16.02 29.17 -19.99
C LEU A 180 -16.81 30.42 -19.58
N ASN A 181 -16.67 30.85 -18.32
CA ASN A 181 -17.33 32.03 -17.80
C ASN A 181 -16.35 32.94 -17.04
N SER A 182 -16.58 34.24 -17.13
CA SER A 182 -15.76 35.26 -16.48
C SER A 182 -16.35 35.56 -15.11
N GLY A 183 -15.59 35.33 -14.04
CA GLY A 183 -15.94 35.69 -12.67
C GLY A 183 -14.68 36.06 -11.87
N GLY A 184 -14.82 36.90 -10.86
CA GLY A 184 -13.73 37.36 -9.99
C GLY A 184 -13.15 36.25 -9.10
N SER A 185 -13.32 36.36 -7.78
CA SER A 185 -12.99 35.29 -6.82
C SER A 185 -14.20 34.35 -6.66
N PRO A 186 -14.26 33.20 -7.37
CA PRO A 186 -15.40 32.30 -7.28
C PRO A 186 -15.44 31.59 -5.92
N GLU A 187 -16.65 31.40 -5.38
CA GLU A 187 -16.85 30.55 -4.20
C GLU A 187 -16.78 29.05 -4.56
N THR A 188 -17.15 28.69 -5.80
CA THR A 188 -17.12 27.32 -6.31
C THR A 188 -16.48 27.26 -7.69
N VAL A 189 -15.62 26.28 -7.92
CA VAL A 189 -14.98 25.99 -9.21
C VAL A 189 -15.33 24.57 -9.63
N ILE A 190 -15.92 24.41 -10.80
CA ILE A 190 -16.25 23.12 -11.39
C ILE A 190 -15.26 22.81 -12.51
N VAL A 191 -14.66 21.64 -12.44
CA VAL A 191 -13.70 21.14 -13.44
C VAL A 191 -14.23 19.86 -14.05
N ALA A 192 -14.29 19.76 -15.38
CA ALA A 192 -14.64 18.52 -16.07
C ALA A 192 -13.70 18.25 -17.25
N GLU A 193 -13.70 17.01 -17.73
CA GLU A 193 -12.84 16.59 -18.85
C GLU A 193 -13.26 17.25 -20.17
N GLY A 194 -14.55 17.23 -20.47
CA GLY A 194 -15.11 17.68 -21.74
C GLY A 194 -15.89 19.00 -21.65
N LEU A 195 -15.97 19.71 -22.78
CA LEU A 195 -16.76 20.94 -22.92
C LEU A 195 -18.25 20.75 -22.59
N ALA A 196 -18.87 19.67 -23.10
CA ALA A 196 -20.30 19.42 -22.90
C ALA A 196 -20.63 19.10 -21.43
N THR A 197 -19.83 18.25 -20.80
CA THR A 197 -19.90 17.95 -19.36
C THR A 197 -19.74 19.22 -18.52
N THR A 198 -18.77 20.07 -18.87
CA THR A 198 -18.50 21.33 -18.16
C THR A 198 -19.69 22.30 -18.25
N LEU A 199 -20.25 22.49 -19.45
CA LEU A 199 -21.41 23.37 -19.67
C LEU A 199 -22.67 22.85 -18.97
N SER A 200 -22.89 21.53 -18.97
CA SER A 200 -24.03 20.93 -18.27
C SER A 200 -23.91 21.11 -16.77
N ALA A 201 -22.73 20.89 -16.20
CA ALA A 201 -22.47 21.13 -14.79
C ALA A 201 -22.60 22.63 -14.41
N GLN A 202 -22.23 23.54 -15.32
CA GLN A 202 -22.46 24.98 -15.15
C GLN A 202 -23.96 25.33 -15.13
N GLN A 203 -24.80 24.69 -15.95
CA GLN A 203 -26.24 24.90 -15.89
C GLN A 203 -26.84 24.40 -14.56
N MET A 204 -26.26 23.35 -13.98
CA MET A 204 -26.64 22.83 -12.65
C MET A 204 -26.14 23.70 -11.49
N GLN A 205 -25.04 24.43 -11.69
CA GLN A 205 -24.42 25.33 -10.72
C GLN A 205 -24.04 26.67 -11.40
N PRO A 206 -25.03 27.56 -11.67
CA PRO A 206 -24.84 28.75 -12.48
C PRO A 206 -23.78 29.72 -11.97
N ASP A 207 -23.58 29.76 -10.65
CA ASP A 207 -22.64 30.65 -9.97
C ASP A 207 -21.20 30.12 -9.91
N ALA A 208 -20.97 28.87 -10.35
CA ALA A 208 -19.65 28.25 -10.32
C ALA A 208 -18.77 28.70 -11.50
N LEU A 209 -17.47 28.84 -11.26
CA LEU A 209 -16.49 28.99 -12.33
C LEU A 209 -16.33 27.66 -13.06
N ALA A 210 -16.63 27.63 -14.36
CA ALA A 210 -16.66 26.43 -15.18
C ALA A 210 -15.36 26.29 -15.97
N VAL A 211 -14.63 25.18 -15.74
CA VAL A 211 -13.28 24.95 -16.28
C VAL A 211 -13.19 23.60 -16.99
N VAL A 212 -12.68 23.62 -18.23
CA VAL A 212 -12.45 22.42 -19.05
C VAL A 212 -11.00 21.97 -18.92
N ALA A 213 -10.78 20.72 -18.50
CA ALA A 213 -9.46 20.11 -18.34
C ALA A 213 -8.99 19.28 -19.56
N LEU A 214 -9.84 19.11 -20.57
CA LEU A 214 -9.61 18.42 -21.86
C LEU A 214 -9.68 16.88 -21.81
N ASP A 215 -9.07 16.26 -20.80
CA ASP A 215 -9.08 14.81 -20.60
C ASP A 215 -8.80 14.42 -19.14
N ALA A 216 -9.21 13.21 -18.76
CA ALA A 216 -9.01 12.60 -17.43
C ALA A 216 -7.58 12.76 -16.89
N GLY A 217 -6.57 12.54 -17.74
CA GLY A 217 -5.17 12.58 -17.35
C GLY A 217 -4.66 13.96 -16.97
N ASN A 218 -5.37 15.02 -17.37
CA ASN A 218 -5.02 16.40 -17.08
C ASN A 218 -5.75 16.98 -15.85
N LEU A 219 -6.82 16.32 -15.37
CA LEU A 219 -7.60 16.75 -14.20
C LEU A 219 -6.73 17.06 -12.97
N PRO A 220 -5.78 16.21 -12.54
CA PRO A 220 -4.98 16.50 -11.34
C PRO A 220 -4.10 17.75 -11.48
N ALA A 221 -3.53 17.96 -12.67
CA ALA A 221 -2.67 19.12 -12.92
C ALA A 221 -3.48 20.42 -12.95
N VAL A 222 -4.65 20.40 -13.59
CA VAL A 222 -5.56 21.56 -13.64
C VAL A 222 -6.13 21.86 -12.26
N ALA A 223 -6.58 20.84 -11.53
CA ALA A 223 -7.08 21.00 -10.17
C ALA A 223 -6.05 21.68 -9.26
N ALA A 224 -4.78 21.23 -9.30
CA ALA A 224 -3.71 21.81 -8.49
C ALA A 224 -3.49 23.30 -8.79
N VAL A 225 -3.46 23.67 -10.08
CA VAL A 225 -3.34 25.08 -10.51
C VAL A 225 -4.53 25.92 -10.01
N LEU A 226 -5.75 25.38 -10.08
CA LEU A 226 -6.95 26.09 -9.61
C LEU A 226 -6.98 26.24 -8.10
N ARG A 227 -6.47 25.27 -7.34
CA ARG A 227 -6.36 25.37 -5.88
C ARG A 227 -5.36 26.43 -5.45
N GLU A 228 -4.24 26.56 -6.16
CA GLU A 228 -3.27 27.64 -5.92
C GLU A 228 -3.89 29.01 -6.23
N LYS A 229 -4.63 29.10 -7.34
CA LYS A 229 -5.28 30.35 -7.76
C LYS A 229 -6.49 30.75 -6.91
N TYR A 230 -7.24 29.76 -6.41
CA TYR A 230 -8.45 29.94 -5.61
C TYR A 230 -8.39 29.09 -4.32
N PRO A 231 -7.58 29.50 -3.33
CA PRO A 231 -7.33 28.70 -2.13
C PRO A 231 -8.60 28.33 -1.35
N ASP A 232 -9.55 29.27 -1.27
CA ASP A 232 -10.76 29.13 -0.46
C ASP A 232 -11.97 28.59 -1.22
N ALA A 233 -11.88 28.47 -2.56
CA ALA A 233 -13.00 28.03 -3.37
C ALA A 233 -13.29 26.53 -3.19
N ARG A 234 -14.57 26.14 -3.24
CA ARG A 234 -14.98 24.74 -3.33
C ARG A 234 -14.67 24.22 -4.73
N ILE A 235 -13.69 23.33 -4.86
CA ILE A 235 -13.35 22.70 -6.15
C ILE A 235 -14.16 21.40 -6.28
N ILE A 236 -14.95 21.28 -7.34
CA ILE A 236 -15.75 20.11 -7.69
C ILE A 236 -15.23 19.54 -9.02
N ILE A 237 -14.89 18.26 -9.04
CA ILE A 237 -14.52 17.52 -10.25
C ILE A 237 -15.77 16.80 -10.76
N ALA A 238 -16.39 17.34 -11.81
CA ALA A 238 -17.54 16.74 -12.48
C ALA A 238 -17.03 15.74 -13.52
N ALA A 239 -17.13 14.46 -13.20
CA ALA A 239 -16.47 13.39 -13.95
C ALA A 239 -17.48 12.57 -14.76
N ASP A 240 -16.98 11.96 -15.84
CA ASP A 240 -17.75 11.01 -16.62
C ASP A 240 -17.85 9.69 -15.84
N ASN A 241 -19.03 9.07 -15.84
CA ASN A 241 -19.24 7.77 -15.22
C ASN A 241 -18.92 6.67 -16.25
N ASP A 242 -17.64 6.29 -16.38
CA ASP A 242 -17.16 5.26 -17.32
C ASP A 242 -17.50 3.83 -16.87
N ILE A 243 -18.75 3.58 -16.46
CA ILE A 243 -19.21 2.24 -16.11
C ILE A 243 -19.39 1.42 -17.39
N HIS A 244 -18.69 0.29 -17.44
CA HIS A 244 -18.85 -0.67 -18.53
C HIS A 244 -19.83 -1.76 -18.08
N ALA A 245 -20.84 -2.02 -18.90
CA ALA A 245 -21.65 -3.23 -18.77
C ALA A 245 -20.75 -4.46 -18.92
N LEU A 246 -21.02 -5.50 -18.13
CA LEU A 246 -20.35 -6.78 -18.28
C LEU A 246 -20.70 -7.33 -19.67
N SER A 247 -19.69 -7.52 -20.51
CA SER A 247 -19.86 -8.24 -21.78
C SER A 247 -19.77 -9.73 -21.51
N ASP A 248 -20.53 -10.55 -22.25
CA ASP A 248 -20.47 -12.01 -22.13
C ASP A 248 -19.03 -12.51 -22.14
N GLY A 249 -18.61 -13.13 -21.03
CA GLY A 249 -17.26 -13.68 -20.84
C GLY A 249 -16.24 -12.77 -20.12
N GLN A 250 -16.58 -11.53 -19.74
CA GLN A 250 -15.76 -10.72 -18.82
C GLN A 250 -16.21 -10.89 -17.36
N THR A 251 -15.32 -11.41 -16.51
CA THR A 251 -15.55 -11.68 -15.08
C THR A 251 -15.25 -10.48 -14.16
N THR A 252 -14.57 -9.45 -14.68
CA THR A 252 -14.22 -8.25 -13.94
C THR A 252 -14.70 -7.00 -14.69
N GLN A 253 -15.38 -6.11 -13.96
CA GLN A 253 -15.78 -4.82 -14.51
C GLN A 253 -14.53 -3.97 -14.77
N LYS A 254 -14.43 -3.38 -15.97
CA LYS A 254 -13.33 -2.45 -16.28
C LYS A 254 -13.33 -1.30 -15.27
N PRO A 255 -12.15 -0.85 -14.80
CA PRO A 255 -12.06 0.27 -13.86
C PRO A 255 -12.73 1.51 -14.46
N ASN A 256 -13.57 2.19 -13.68
CA ASN A 256 -14.17 3.46 -14.07
C ASN A 256 -13.08 4.54 -14.09
N THR A 257 -12.53 4.78 -15.28
CA THR A 257 -11.38 5.67 -15.49
C THR A 257 -11.68 7.12 -15.13
N GLY A 258 -12.86 7.63 -15.52
CA GLY A 258 -13.33 8.96 -15.16
C GLY A 258 -13.41 9.16 -13.64
N ARG A 259 -14.03 8.21 -12.92
CA ARG A 259 -14.07 8.22 -11.46
C ARG A 259 -12.67 8.22 -10.83
N LEU A 260 -11.79 7.32 -11.25
CA LEU A 260 -10.44 7.22 -10.65
C LEU A 260 -9.62 8.50 -10.83
N ALA A 261 -9.65 9.09 -12.04
CA ALA A 261 -8.95 10.34 -12.33
C ALA A 261 -9.53 11.51 -11.52
N ALA A 262 -10.86 11.58 -11.41
CA ALA A 262 -11.53 12.59 -10.61
C ALA A 262 -11.24 12.47 -9.13
N GLU A 263 -11.23 11.24 -8.59
CA GLU A 263 -10.89 11.00 -7.19
C GLU A 263 -9.44 11.37 -6.89
N GLN A 264 -8.51 11.07 -7.80
CA GLN A 264 -7.12 11.48 -7.67
C GLN A 264 -6.97 13.01 -7.67
N ALA A 265 -7.64 13.69 -8.60
CA ALA A 265 -7.62 15.15 -8.71
C ALA A 265 -8.22 15.81 -7.45
N ALA A 266 -9.40 15.36 -7.01
CA ALA A 266 -10.06 15.87 -5.81
C ALA A 266 -9.23 15.63 -4.53
N LYS A 267 -8.62 14.45 -4.36
CA LYS A 267 -7.71 14.18 -3.22
C LYS A 267 -6.55 15.17 -3.16
N ALA A 268 -5.94 15.49 -4.31
CA ALA A 268 -4.79 16.39 -4.37
C ALA A 268 -5.11 17.83 -3.93
N VAL A 269 -6.38 18.23 -3.98
CA VAL A 269 -6.80 19.62 -3.74
C VAL A 269 -7.87 19.77 -2.66
N ASN A 270 -8.14 18.73 -1.87
CA ASN A 270 -9.26 18.70 -0.93
C ASN A 270 -10.60 19.08 -1.63
N GLY A 271 -10.78 18.59 -2.85
CA GLY A 271 -11.93 18.84 -3.71
C GLY A 271 -13.06 17.82 -3.49
N TRP A 272 -14.12 17.98 -4.26
CA TRP A 272 -15.28 17.10 -4.32
C TRP A 272 -15.33 16.40 -5.68
N VAL A 273 -16.02 15.27 -5.76
CA VAL A 273 -16.31 14.56 -7.00
C VAL A 273 -17.82 14.52 -7.17
N ALA A 274 -18.29 14.72 -8.41
CA ALA A 274 -19.69 14.52 -8.81
C ALA A 274 -19.72 13.56 -10.02
N LEU A 275 -20.47 12.47 -9.90
CA LEU A 275 -20.68 11.47 -10.95
C LEU A 275 -22.18 11.33 -11.23
N PRO A 276 -22.61 11.25 -12.50
CA PRO A 276 -24.01 11.00 -12.80
C PRO A 276 -24.42 9.62 -12.24
N PRO A 277 -25.56 9.51 -11.54
CA PRO A 277 -25.97 8.27 -10.87
C PRO A 277 -26.61 7.29 -11.87
N THR A 278 -25.80 6.76 -12.78
CA THR A 278 -26.23 5.84 -13.84
C THR A 278 -25.63 4.45 -13.66
N GLU A 279 -26.37 3.42 -14.10
CA GLU A 279 -25.89 2.02 -14.16
C GLU A 279 -25.10 1.71 -15.44
N GLU A 280 -25.16 2.61 -16.43
CA GLU A 280 -24.43 2.55 -17.69
C GLU A 280 -23.49 3.75 -17.85
N LYS A 281 -22.61 3.67 -18.86
CA LYS A 281 -21.71 4.76 -19.20
C LYS A 281 -22.50 6.03 -19.53
N ALA A 282 -22.31 7.08 -18.74
CA ALA A 282 -22.91 8.38 -18.99
C ALA A 282 -22.01 9.52 -18.50
N ASP A 283 -22.05 10.66 -19.19
CA ASP A 283 -21.55 11.93 -18.67
C ASP A 283 -22.69 12.80 -18.11
N TRP A 284 -22.35 13.93 -17.48
CA TRP A 284 -23.36 14.85 -16.95
C TRP A 284 -24.24 15.51 -18.03
N ASN A 285 -23.77 15.58 -19.28
CA ASN A 285 -24.58 16.06 -20.38
C ASN A 285 -25.63 15.02 -20.77
N ASP A 286 -25.26 13.75 -20.89
CA ASP A 286 -26.16 12.65 -21.20
C ASP A 286 -27.26 12.53 -20.12
N TYR A 287 -26.88 12.60 -18.84
CA TYR A 287 -27.83 12.61 -17.72
C TYR A 287 -28.77 13.82 -17.75
N HIS A 288 -28.24 15.01 -18.04
CA HIS A 288 -29.02 16.24 -18.16
C HIS A 288 -30.05 16.14 -19.30
N GLN A 289 -29.64 15.68 -20.48
CA GLN A 289 -30.53 15.54 -21.63
C GLN A 289 -31.65 14.52 -21.37
N LEU A 290 -31.36 13.45 -20.63
CA LEU A 290 -32.33 12.40 -20.34
C LEU A 290 -33.35 12.78 -19.26
N HIS A 291 -32.90 13.44 -18.18
CA HIS A 291 -33.72 13.68 -16.99
C HIS A 291 -34.19 15.13 -16.83
N GLY A 292 -33.68 16.06 -17.64
CA GLY A 292 -33.95 17.48 -17.52
C GLY A 292 -33.14 18.17 -16.41
N LEU A 293 -33.07 19.50 -16.47
CA LEU A 293 -32.17 20.31 -15.64
C LEU A 293 -32.44 20.16 -14.14
N GLU A 294 -33.70 20.19 -13.70
CA GLU A 294 -34.04 20.15 -12.28
C GLU A 294 -33.60 18.83 -11.61
N ALA A 295 -33.89 17.69 -12.27
CA ALA A 295 -33.48 16.38 -11.79
C ALA A 295 -31.96 16.21 -11.86
N ALA A 296 -31.32 16.74 -12.90
CA ALA A 296 -29.87 16.70 -13.04
C ALA A 296 -29.15 17.55 -11.98
N THR A 297 -29.66 18.74 -11.65
CA THR A 297 -29.14 19.58 -10.57
C THR A 297 -29.23 18.89 -9.22
N LYS A 298 -30.38 18.28 -8.92
CA LYS A 298 -30.56 17.51 -7.70
C LYS A 298 -29.58 16.33 -7.64
N ALA A 299 -29.49 15.54 -8.71
CA ALA A 299 -28.56 14.42 -8.81
C ALA A 299 -27.09 14.86 -8.68
N PHE A 300 -26.73 16.00 -9.26
CA PHE A 300 -25.39 16.58 -9.15
C PHE A 300 -25.04 16.86 -7.70
N ILE A 301 -25.93 17.55 -6.96
CA ILE A 301 -25.75 17.86 -5.54
C ILE A 301 -25.69 16.58 -4.69
N ASP A 302 -26.62 15.65 -4.90
CA ASP A 302 -26.72 14.39 -4.15
C ASP A 302 -25.51 13.47 -4.42
N SER A 303 -24.88 13.57 -5.60
CA SER A 303 -23.69 12.81 -5.96
C SER A 303 -22.38 13.37 -5.39
N LEU A 304 -22.39 14.54 -4.73
CA LEU A 304 -21.15 15.18 -4.27
C LEU A 304 -20.53 14.40 -3.10
N TYR A 305 -19.33 13.87 -3.31
CA TYR A 305 -18.54 13.25 -2.24
C TYR A 305 -17.09 13.72 -2.25
N GLN A 306 -16.42 13.65 -1.09
CA GLN A 306 -14.98 13.90 -0.99
C GLN A 306 -14.24 12.55 -0.92
N PRO A 307 -13.40 12.22 -1.91
CA PRO A 307 -12.71 10.94 -1.93
C PRO A 307 -11.64 10.90 -0.84
N GLY A 308 -11.78 9.97 0.12
CA GLY A 308 -10.98 9.92 1.34
C GLY A 308 -11.65 10.55 2.57
N GLY A 309 -12.87 11.08 2.44
CA GLY A 309 -13.81 11.25 3.54
C GLY A 309 -14.83 10.11 3.54
N ASN A 310 -15.24 9.61 4.71
CA ASN A 310 -16.30 8.59 4.82
C ASN A 310 -17.55 9.03 4.03
N MET A 311 -18.15 8.07 3.33
CA MET A 311 -19.38 8.23 2.54
C MET A 311 -20.52 8.88 3.35
N PRO A 312 -21.44 9.60 2.68
CA PRO A 312 -22.63 10.14 3.32
C PRO A 312 -23.56 9.01 3.78
N VAL A 313 -24.06 9.16 5.00
CA VAL A 313 -25.07 8.34 5.64
C VAL A 313 -26.37 8.36 4.81
N GLN A 314 -26.96 7.18 4.56
CA GLN A 314 -28.30 7.07 4.01
C GLN A 314 -29.32 7.70 4.97
N LEU A 315 -29.90 8.83 4.60
CA LEU A 315 -31.10 9.37 5.23
C LEU A 315 -32.28 8.46 4.92
N LYS A 316 -32.72 7.67 5.92
CA LYS A 316 -34.04 7.02 5.87
C LYS A 316 -35.11 8.07 6.11
N SER A 317 -35.99 8.23 5.12
CA SER A 317 -37.28 8.90 5.30
C SER A 317 -38.15 8.06 6.24
N ILE A 318 -38.54 8.63 7.38
CA ILE A 318 -39.62 8.09 8.20
C ILE A 318 -40.90 8.83 7.79
N GLN A 319 -41.76 8.15 7.03
CA GLN A 319 -43.18 8.49 6.95
C GLN A 319 -43.87 8.01 8.23
N GLY A 320 -44.58 8.91 8.91
CA GLY A 320 -45.52 8.52 9.97
C GLY A 320 -45.60 9.54 11.09
N GLY A 321 -46.55 10.47 10.99
CA GLY A 321 -46.83 11.41 12.07
C GLY A 321 -47.36 10.75 13.34
N LYS A 322 -46.92 11.27 14.50
CA LYS A 322 -47.76 11.51 15.69
C LYS A 322 -47.04 12.38 16.73
N LYS A 323 -47.62 13.57 16.93
CA LYS A 323 -47.75 14.39 18.16
C LYS A 323 -46.57 14.56 19.15
N ARG A 324 -45.99 15.76 19.08
CA ARG A 324 -45.72 16.76 20.15
C ARG A 324 -45.16 16.30 21.50
N LEU A 325 -43.91 16.69 21.75
CA LEU A 325 -43.47 17.59 22.84
C LEU A 325 -42.14 18.22 22.38
N ARG A 326 -42.15 19.49 21.98
CA ARG A 326 -40.93 20.27 21.76
C ARG A 326 -40.66 21.01 23.06
N ASP A 327 -39.78 20.47 23.89
CA ASP A 327 -38.96 21.34 24.73
C ASP A 327 -38.02 22.07 23.76
N GLU A 328 -38.09 23.40 23.72
CA GLU A 328 -37.25 24.21 22.84
C GLU A 328 -35.78 24.07 23.29
N ILE A 329 -35.06 23.12 22.69
CA ILE A 329 -33.61 22.96 22.87
C ILE A 329 -32.93 24.26 22.39
N ASN A 330 -32.47 25.06 23.35
CA ASN A 330 -31.74 26.30 23.09
C ASN A 330 -30.23 26.04 23.12
N LEU A 331 -29.66 25.73 21.96
CA LEU A 331 -28.23 25.40 21.81
C LEU A 331 -27.27 26.53 22.24
N ILE A 332 -27.74 27.78 22.37
CA ILE A 332 -26.91 28.90 22.85
C ILE A 332 -26.67 28.79 24.35
N GLN A 333 -27.68 28.35 25.11
CA GLN A 333 -27.62 28.26 26.57
C GLN A 333 -27.01 26.94 27.07
N MET A 334 -26.94 25.93 26.20
CA MET A 334 -26.38 24.63 26.53
C MET A 334 -24.87 24.69 26.77
N GLN A 335 -24.41 23.91 27.74
CA GLN A 335 -22.99 23.69 28.00
C GLN A 335 -22.38 22.80 26.91
N ASP A 336 -21.06 22.83 26.76
CA ASP A 336 -20.36 22.11 25.69
C ASP A 336 -20.50 20.58 25.82
N ASN A 337 -20.63 20.05 27.04
CA ASN A 337 -20.93 18.64 27.29
C ASN A 337 -22.36 18.25 26.87
N GLU A 338 -23.35 19.11 27.08
CA GLU A 338 -24.73 18.85 26.66
C GLU A 338 -24.85 18.85 25.13
N LYS A 339 -24.14 19.76 24.46
CA LYS A 339 -24.01 19.78 22.99
C LYS A 339 -23.31 18.52 22.47
N ALA A 340 -22.25 18.08 23.16
CA ALA A 340 -21.56 16.84 22.83
C ALA A 340 -22.48 15.61 22.96
N LEU A 341 -23.34 15.57 24.00
CA LEU A 341 -24.33 14.50 24.16
C LEU A 341 -25.36 14.52 23.03
N LEU A 342 -25.85 15.69 22.60
CA LEU A 342 -26.70 15.80 21.42
C LEU A 342 -26.00 15.30 20.15
N LEU A 343 -24.74 15.64 19.96
CA LEU A 343 -23.94 15.15 18.84
C LEU A 343 -23.79 13.63 18.87
N SER A 344 -23.57 13.05 20.05
CA SER A 344 -23.45 11.58 20.20
C SER A 344 -24.72 10.83 19.79
N GLN A 345 -25.89 11.43 20.00
CA GLN A 345 -27.20 10.85 19.66
C GLN A 345 -27.47 10.74 18.16
N ARG A 346 -26.63 11.36 17.31
CA ARG A 346 -26.73 11.22 15.84
C ARG A 346 -26.22 9.88 15.33
N TYR A 347 -25.58 9.08 16.16
CA TYR A 347 -24.94 7.83 15.79
C TYR A 347 -25.52 6.67 16.61
N ASP A 348 -25.66 5.50 15.98
CA ASP A 348 -26.09 4.27 16.66
C ASP A 348 -25.12 3.85 17.79
N GLY A 349 -23.86 4.25 17.65
CA GLY A 349 -22.85 4.21 18.71
C GLY A 349 -21.68 5.12 18.35
N ILE A 350 -21.09 5.76 19.35
CA ILE A 350 -19.85 6.53 19.21
C ILE A 350 -18.94 6.25 20.40
N CYS A 351 -17.65 6.11 20.17
CA CYS A 351 -16.66 5.88 21.20
C CYS A 351 -15.33 6.57 20.88
N ILE A 352 -14.44 6.65 21.85
CA ILE A 352 -13.07 7.16 21.69
C ILE A 352 -12.05 6.05 21.94
N HIS A 353 -11.05 5.95 21.07
CA HIS A 353 -9.94 5.03 21.28
C HIS A 353 -8.97 5.62 22.32
N PRO A 354 -8.62 4.88 23.38
CA PRO A 354 -7.91 5.44 24.53
C PRO A 354 -6.50 5.96 24.21
N GLU A 355 -5.78 5.31 23.28
CA GLU A 355 -4.39 5.70 22.97
C GLU A 355 -4.26 6.77 21.87
N SER A 356 -5.12 6.73 20.85
CA SER A 356 -5.03 7.63 19.69
C SER A 356 -5.96 8.83 19.80
N GLU A 357 -6.86 8.84 20.78
CA GLU A 357 -7.95 9.81 20.95
C GLU A 357 -8.85 9.97 19.70
N ALA A 358 -8.79 9.01 18.77
CA ALA A 358 -9.61 9.01 17.58
C ALA A 358 -11.04 8.56 17.93
N PHE A 359 -12.02 9.23 17.32
CA PHE A 359 -13.43 8.83 17.43
C PHE A 359 -13.77 7.71 16.47
N TYR A 360 -14.63 6.81 16.92
CA TYR A 360 -15.20 5.73 16.11
C TYR A 360 -16.71 5.74 16.22
N ILE A 361 -17.39 5.46 15.12
CA ILE A 361 -18.84 5.28 15.07
C ILE A 361 -19.18 3.84 14.74
N TYR A 362 -20.24 3.32 15.33
CA TYR A 362 -20.74 1.99 15.02
C TYR A 362 -21.69 2.05 13.82
N GLN A 363 -21.30 1.41 12.72
CA GLN A 363 -22.11 1.33 11.51
C GLN A 363 -21.81 0.03 10.75
N ASN A 364 -22.80 -0.51 10.03
CA ASN A 364 -22.66 -1.74 9.24
C ASN A 364 -22.05 -2.93 10.02
N GLY A 365 -22.30 -3.00 11.33
CA GLY A 365 -21.85 -4.10 12.18
C GLY A 365 -20.42 -3.97 12.71
N VAL A 366 -19.72 -2.85 12.45
CA VAL A 366 -18.33 -2.61 12.85
C VAL A 366 -18.13 -1.17 13.36
N TRP A 367 -17.03 -0.93 14.06
CA TRP A 367 -16.59 0.38 14.52
C TRP A 367 -15.63 1.01 13.50
N GLU A 368 -16.02 2.13 12.91
CA GLU A 368 -15.24 2.83 11.88
C GLU A 368 -14.77 4.20 12.37
N ILE A 369 -13.54 4.57 12.00
CA ILE A 369 -12.98 5.86 12.40
C ILE A 369 -13.79 7.02 11.78
N ILE A 370 -14.11 8.03 12.58
CA ILE A 370 -14.73 9.28 12.11
C ILE A 370 -13.79 10.45 12.40
N SER A 371 -13.63 11.33 11.41
CA SER A 371 -12.77 12.51 11.58
C SER A 371 -13.44 13.58 12.45
N THR A 372 -12.63 14.35 13.19
CA THR A 372 -13.13 15.51 13.94
C THR A 372 -13.84 16.52 13.06
N LEU A 373 -13.40 16.67 11.80
CA LEU A 373 -14.07 17.53 10.81
C LEU A 373 -15.50 17.04 10.49
N GLN A 374 -15.72 15.74 10.39
CA GLN A 374 -17.06 15.19 10.16
C GLN A 374 -17.96 15.41 11.37
N LEU A 375 -17.44 15.21 12.59
CA LEU A 375 -18.16 15.54 13.82
C LEU A 375 -18.49 17.03 13.91
N SER A 376 -17.57 17.91 13.51
CA SER A 376 -17.82 19.35 13.41
C SER A 376 -18.91 19.69 12.40
N ARG A 377 -18.92 19.01 11.24
CA ARG A 377 -19.97 19.18 10.22
C ARG A 377 -21.33 18.73 10.74
N GLU A 378 -21.39 17.57 11.41
CA GLU A 378 -22.64 17.07 11.98
C GLU A 378 -23.16 18.00 13.09
N MET A 379 -22.27 18.54 13.93
CA MET A 379 -22.66 19.55 14.91
C MET A 379 -23.23 20.81 14.25
N ALA A 380 -22.64 21.26 13.13
CA ALA A 380 -23.19 22.38 12.35
C ALA A 380 -24.60 22.07 11.81
N VAL A 381 -24.85 20.83 11.40
CA VAL A 381 -26.19 20.37 10.99
C VAL A 381 -27.17 20.48 12.15
N ILE A 382 -26.80 20.02 13.35
CA ILE A 382 -27.64 20.17 14.56
C ILE A 382 -27.98 21.64 14.81
N TYR A 383 -27.00 22.54 14.74
CA TYR A 383 -27.27 23.98 14.88
C TYR A 383 -28.26 24.52 13.84
N ASN A 384 -28.10 24.12 12.58
CA ASN A 384 -28.99 24.54 11.49
C ASN A 384 -30.42 23.98 11.65
N GLU A 385 -30.58 22.73 12.04
CA GLU A 385 -31.89 22.09 12.32
C GLU A 385 -32.66 22.83 13.42
N HIS A 386 -31.92 23.35 14.41
CA HIS A 386 -32.44 24.16 15.51
C HIS A 386 -32.45 25.67 15.20
N GLN A 387 -32.21 26.07 13.95
CA GLN A 387 -32.22 27.48 13.49
C GLN A 387 -31.36 28.41 14.35
N THR A 388 -30.24 27.89 14.86
CA THR A 388 -29.36 28.60 15.80
C THR A 388 -28.03 28.91 15.14
N ASN A 389 -27.59 30.17 15.23
CA ASN A 389 -26.27 30.57 14.74
C ASN A 389 -25.15 29.94 15.58
N PHE A 390 -24.02 29.64 14.95
CA PHE A 390 -22.85 29.07 15.62
C PHE A 390 -21.56 29.75 15.18
N GLY A 391 -20.59 29.74 16.08
CA GLY A 391 -19.20 30.07 15.76
C GLY A 391 -18.35 28.81 15.63
N LYS A 392 -17.26 28.90 14.87
CA LYS A 392 -16.26 27.81 14.73
C LYS A 392 -15.78 27.30 16.10
N ARG A 393 -15.54 28.20 17.05
CA ARG A 393 -15.09 27.84 18.40
C ARG A 393 -16.13 27.00 19.15
N THR A 394 -17.41 27.34 19.06
CA THR A 394 -18.48 26.62 19.75
C THR A 394 -18.64 25.19 19.23
N ILE A 395 -18.54 25.00 17.91
CA ILE A 395 -18.52 23.66 17.30
C ILE A 395 -17.31 22.87 17.79
N ASN A 396 -16.12 23.46 17.73
CA ASN A 396 -14.90 22.78 18.15
C ASN A 396 -14.96 22.39 19.63
N ASN A 397 -15.46 23.27 20.49
CA ASN A 397 -15.63 22.96 21.90
C ASN A 397 -16.59 21.79 22.13
N ALA A 398 -17.71 21.69 21.39
CA ALA A 398 -18.62 20.57 21.50
C ALA A 398 -17.96 19.25 21.07
N VAL A 399 -17.16 19.26 20.00
CA VAL A 399 -16.39 18.08 19.55
C VAL A 399 -15.27 17.72 20.52
N GLU A 400 -14.59 18.68 21.12
CA GLU A 400 -13.58 18.42 22.17
C GLU A 400 -14.23 17.90 23.45
N ALA A 401 -15.39 18.45 23.86
CA ALA A 401 -16.17 17.93 24.99
C ALA A 401 -16.64 16.48 24.74
N LEU A 402 -16.89 16.10 23.47
CA LEU A 402 -17.22 14.73 23.09
C LEU A 402 -16.11 13.75 23.46
N LYS A 403 -14.83 14.15 23.47
CA LYS A 403 -13.72 13.26 23.90
C LYS A 403 -13.85 12.84 25.36
N VAL A 404 -14.51 13.66 26.17
CA VAL A 404 -14.69 13.43 27.61
C VAL A 404 -15.96 12.60 27.87
N VAL A 405 -17.03 12.83 27.10
CA VAL A 405 -18.33 12.16 27.34
C VAL A 405 -18.52 10.86 26.54
N ALA A 406 -17.82 10.69 25.42
CA ALA A 406 -17.92 9.47 24.62
C ALA A 406 -17.36 8.27 25.40
N PRO A 407 -18.05 7.10 25.39
CA PRO A 407 -17.52 5.86 25.95
C PRO A 407 -16.13 5.54 25.41
N ILE A 408 -15.28 4.96 26.25
CA ILE A 408 -13.99 4.42 25.80
C ILE A 408 -14.27 3.13 25.03
N MET A 409 -13.61 3.00 23.88
CA MET A 409 -13.69 1.81 23.06
C MET A 409 -13.25 0.57 23.86
N GLY A 410 -14.08 -0.48 23.83
CA GLY A 410 -13.75 -1.76 24.43
C GLY A 410 -12.83 -2.62 23.56
N GLU A 411 -12.43 -3.77 24.11
CA GLU A 411 -11.55 -4.71 23.42
C GLU A 411 -12.35 -5.73 22.60
N PRO A 412 -11.99 -5.96 21.32
CA PRO A 412 -12.62 -7.01 20.51
C PRO A 412 -12.45 -8.39 21.15
N ARG A 413 -13.52 -9.17 21.19
CA ARG A 413 -13.47 -10.55 21.70
C ARG A 413 -12.70 -11.43 20.71
N ARG A 414 -11.67 -12.13 21.21
CA ARG A 414 -10.72 -12.90 20.38
C ARG A 414 -11.30 -14.14 19.70
N ASN A 415 -12.39 -14.67 20.23
CA ASN A 415 -13.08 -15.85 19.69
C ASN A 415 -14.06 -15.52 18.56
N LEU A 416 -14.20 -14.25 18.17
CA LEU A 416 -15.14 -13.83 17.14
C LEU A 416 -14.48 -13.71 15.77
N ILE A 417 -15.13 -14.26 14.76
CA ILE A 417 -14.79 -14.08 13.35
C ILE A 417 -15.88 -13.23 12.70
N PRO A 418 -15.58 -11.98 12.33
CA PRO A 418 -16.55 -11.08 11.73
C PRO A 418 -16.73 -11.36 10.23
N PHE A 419 -17.95 -11.64 9.82
CA PHE A 419 -18.40 -11.82 8.43
C PHE A 419 -19.23 -10.61 8.00
N ALA A 420 -19.54 -10.47 6.70
CA ALA A 420 -20.31 -9.33 6.19
C ALA A 420 -21.77 -9.30 6.70
N ASN A 421 -22.32 -10.45 7.09
CA ASN A 421 -23.72 -10.62 7.47
C ASN A 421 -23.90 -11.07 8.93
N GLY A 422 -22.85 -11.00 9.76
CA GLY A 422 -22.90 -11.40 11.16
C GLY A 422 -21.53 -11.81 11.70
N VAL A 423 -21.55 -12.45 12.86
CA VAL A 423 -20.35 -12.83 13.61
C VAL A 423 -20.43 -14.30 13.98
N TYR A 424 -19.35 -15.03 13.71
CA TYR A 424 -19.19 -16.41 14.15
C TYR A 424 -18.39 -16.46 15.45
N ASP A 425 -18.93 -17.09 16.47
CA ASP A 425 -18.22 -17.32 17.73
C ASP A 425 -17.58 -18.71 17.73
N MET A 426 -16.25 -18.76 17.72
CA MET A 426 -15.48 -20.01 17.73
C MET A 426 -15.64 -20.82 19.02
N ALA A 427 -16.01 -20.19 20.13
CA ALA A 427 -16.17 -20.90 21.41
C ALA A 427 -17.50 -21.67 21.47
N SER A 428 -18.58 -21.06 20.97
CA SER A 428 -19.91 -21.68 20.97
C SER A 428 -20.27 -22.37 19.65
N GLY A 429 -19.56 -22.06 18.56
CA GLY A 429 -19.87 -22.47 17.20
C GLY A 429 -21.09 -21.77 16.60
N ALA A 430 -21.63 -20.75 17.26
CA ALA A 430 -22.83 -20.04 16.86
C ALA A 430 -22.55 -18.87 15.92
N PHE A 431 -23.48 -18.62 14.99
CA PHE A 431 -23.47 -17.44 14.14
C PHE A 431 -24.60 -16.50 14.55
N THR A 432 -24.27 -15.26 14.90
CA THR A 432 -25.23 -14.25 15.38
C THR A 432 -25.15 -12.97 14.56
N ALA A 433 -26.16 -12.09 14.69
CA ALA A 433 -26.09 -10.74 14.16
C ALA A 433 -24.92 -9.95 14.79
N HIS A 434 -24.49 -8.88 14.11
CA HIS A 434 -23.51 -7.96 14.66
C HIS A 434 -24.04 -7.26 15.92
N SER A 435 -23.11 -6.92 16.82
CA SER A 435 -23.38 -6.13 18.02
C SER A 435 -22.22 -5.17 18.26
N ALA A 436 -22.55 -3.94 18.67
CA ALA A 436 -21.56 -2.92 19.05
C ALA A 436 -20.67 -3.40 20.21
N ASP A 437 -21.22 -4.21 21.11
CA ASP A 437 -20.54 -4.78 22.28
C ASP A 437 -19.43 -5.79 21.91
N ASN A 438 -19.36 -6.20 20.65
CA ASN A 438 -18.29 -7.06 20.16
C ASN A 438 -17.00 -6.28 19.83
N TRP A 439 -17.07 -4.94 19.74
CA TRP A 439 -15.94 -4.04 19.47
C TRP A 439 -15.14 -4.38 18.21
N LEU A 440 -15.82 -4.97 17.21
CA LEU A 440 -15.21 -5.36 15.95
C LEU A 440 -14.96 -4.13 15.07
N MET A 441 -13.75 -3.99 14.55
CA MET A 441 -13.33 -2.84 13.74
C MET A 441 -13.49 -3.07 12.24
N ASN A 442 -13.73 -4.32 11.86
CA ASN A 442 -13.84 -4.76 10.49
C ASN A 442 -14.49 -6.14 10.42
N HIS A 443 -14.84 -6.57 9.21
CA HIS A 443 -15.29 -7.92 8.87
C HIS A 443 -14.56 -8.42 7.63
N ASN A 444 -14.47 -9.72 7.38
CA ASN A 444 -13.74 -10.22 6.20
C ASN A 444 -14.44 -9.95 4.84
N GLY A 445 -15.70 -9.50 4.84
CA GLY A 445 -16.46 -9.21 3.62
C GLY A 445 -17.11 -10.45 2.98
N ILE A 446 -16.96 -11.62 3.60
CA ILE A 446 -17.58 -12.88 3.15
C ILE A 446 -18.97 -13.00 3.79
N GLY A 447 -19.97 -13.42 3.02
CA GLY A 447 -21.26 -13.84 3.56
C GLY A 447 -21.16 -15.24 4.15
N TYR A 448 -21.41 -15.40 5.45
CA TYR A 448 -21.47 -16.71 6.10
C TYR A 448 -22.83 -17.36 5.86
N THR A 449 -22.82 -18.63 5.47
CA THR A 449 -24.01 -19.47 5.31
C THR A 449 -23.79 -20.82 6.00
N ALA A 450 -24.88 -21.50 6.38
CA ALA A 450 -24.81 -22.82 7.01
C ALA A 450 -24.33 -23.90 6.01
N ALA A 451 -23.66 -24.92 6.54
CA ALA A 451 -23.20 -26.05 5.73
C ALA A 451 -24.38 -26.87 5.19
N THR A 452 -24.22 -27.39 3.97
CA THR A 452 -25.13 -28.42 3.46
C THR A 452 -24.71 -29.80 3.99
N PRO A 453 -25.65 -30.73 4.25
CA PRO A 453 -25.30 -32.09 4.68
C PRO A 453 -24.38 -32.79 3.66
N GLY A 454 -23.28 -33.37 4.15
CA GLY A 454 -22.30 -34.07 3.30
C GLY A 454 -21.29 -33.17 2.58
N GLU A 455 -21.30 -31.86 2.83
CA GLU A 455 -20.38 -30.89 2.22
C GLU A 455 -18.90 -31.24 2.48
N ASN A 456 -18.09 -31.26 1.42
CA ASN A 456 -16.65 -31.55 1.48
C ASN A 456 -15.87 -30.72 0.45
N LEU A 457 -14.55 -30.59 0.62
CA LEU A 457 -13.74 -29.77 -0.28
C LEU A 457 -13.63 -30.34 -1.69
N HIS A 458 -13.56 -31.67 -1.84
CA HIS A 458 -13.36 -32.30 -3.15
C HIS A 458 -14.54 -32.00 -4.09
N ASP A 459 -15.77 -32.16 -3.59
CA ASP A 459 -16.98 -32.02 -4.42
C ASP A 459 -17.54 -30.59 -4.43
N ASN A 460 -17.41 -29.86 -3.32
CA ASN A 460 -18.03 -28.54 -3.17
C ASN A 460 -17.04 -27.36 -3.32
N ALA A 461 -15.74 -27.62 -3.27
CA ALA A 461 -14.68 -26.65 -3.55
C ALA A 461 -13.57 -27.24 -4.44
N PRO A 462 -13.92 -27.80 -5.62
CA PRO A 462 -13.00 -28.61 -6.43
C PRO A 462 -11.76 -27.84 -6.90
N ASN A 463 -11.86 -26.53 -7.18
CA ASN A 463 -10.72 -25.74 -7.62
C ASN A 463 -9.73 -25.52 -6.48
N PHE A 464 -10.23 -25.24 -5.28
CA PHE A 464 -9.42 -25.15 -4.07
C PHE A 464 -8.79 -26.50 -3.72
N HIS A 465 -9.57 -27.59 -3.78
CA HIS A 465 -9.05 -28.93 -3.51
C HIS A 465 -7.96 -29.32 -4.51
N LYS A 466 -8.14 -29.02 -5.80
CA LYS A 466 -7.12 -29.26 -6.85
C LYS A 466 -5.84 -28.46 -6.56
N TRP A 467 -5.98 -27.17 -6.26
CA TRP A 467 -4.83 -26.33 -5.89
C TRP A 467 -4.12 -26.84 -4.64
N LEU A 468 -4.87 -27.16 -3.58
CA LEU A 468 -4.36 -27.64 -2.31
C LEU A 468 -3.59 -28.97 -2.49
N SER A 469 -4.17 -29.90 -3.25
CA SER A 469 -3.54 -31.19 -3.57
C SER A 469 -2.27 -31.00 -4.39
N HIS A 470 -2.25 -30.04 -5.33
CA HIS A 470 -1.06 -29.70 -6.11
C HIS A 470 0.08 -29.16 -5.25
N VAL A 471 -0.18 -28.12 -4.44
CA VAL A 471 0.86 -27.49 -3.61
C VAL A 471 1.32 -28.37 -2.45
N ALA A 472 0.49 -29.31 -2.03
CA ALA A 472 0.81 -30.31 -1.03
C ALA A 472 1.38 -31.62 -1.62
N GLU A 473 1.48 -31.74 -2.94
CA GLU A 473 2.00 -32.95 -3.61
C GLU A 473 1.20 -34.21 -3.28
N ASN A 474 -0.12 -34.05 -3.08
CA ASN A 474 -1.05 -35.07 -2.58
C ASN A 474 -0.72 -35.63 -1.18
N ASP A 475 0.18 -34.96 -0.43
CA ASP A 475 0.43 -35.28 0.98
C ASP A 475 -0.71 -34.74 1.85
N GLY A 476 -1.55 -35.64 2.36
CA GLY A 476 -2.70 -35.28 3.19
C GLY A 476 -2.33 -34.56 4.49
N LEU A 477 -1.15 -34.82 5.08
CA LEU A 477 -0.69 -34.11 6.27
C LEU A 477 -0.27 -32.68 5.92
N LYS A 478 0.44 -32.48 4.80
CA LYS A 478 0.79 -31.14 4.30
C LYS A 478 -0.46 -30.35 3.91
N MET A 479 -1.47 -30.97 3.31
CA MET A 479 -2.78 -30.33 3.05
C MET A 479 -3.44 -29.83 4.34
N ARG A 480 -3.44 -30.64 5.41
CA ARG A 480 -3.96 -30.25 6.73
C ARG A 480 -3.17 -29.11 7.37
N ARG A 481 -1.85 -29.07 7.19
CA ARG A 481 -1.01 -27.96 7.69
C ARG A 481 -1.23 -26.67 6.91
N ILE A 482 -1.40 -26.74 5.60
CA ILE A 482 -1.74 -25.57 4.76
C ILE A 482 -3.11 -25.01 5.14
N THR A 483 -4.10 -25.88 5.35
CA THR A 483 -5.43 -25.45 5.82
C THR A 483 -5.38 -24.88 7.25
N ALA A 484 -4.55 -25.42 8.15
CA ALA A 484 -4.31 -24.80 9.46
C ALA A 484 -3.72 -23.38 9.34
N ALA A 485 -2.85 -23.14 8.34
CA ALA A 485 -2.28 -21.82 8.06
C ALA A 485 -3.35 -20.84 7.54
N LEU A 486 -4.26 -21.31 6.68
CA LEU A 486 -5.41 -20.52 6.21
C LEU A 486 -6.41 -20.25 7.35
N PHE A 487 -6.62 -21.20 8.26
CA PHE A 487 -7.43 -20.99 9.46
C PHE A 487 -6.81 -19.94 10.39
N MET A 488 -5.50 -19.97 10.59
CA MET A 488 -4.80 -18.93 11.36
C MET A 488 -5.11 -17.52 10.83
N VAL A 489 -5.16 -17.35 9.51
CA VAL A 489 -5.53 -16.10 8.85
C VAL A 489 -7.01 -15.77 9.05
N LEU A 490 -7.91 -16.71 8.76
CA LEU A 490 -9.36 -16.53 8.91
C LEU A 490 -9.76 -16.13 10.34
N ALA A 491 -9.19 -16.81 11.34
CA ALA A 491 -9.46 -16.60 12.75
C ALA A 491 -8.59 -15.51 13.39
N ASN A 492 -7.78 -14.79 12.59
CA ASN A 492 -6.82 -13.78 13.02
C ASN A 492 -6.00 -14.19 14.26
N ARG A 493 -5.42 -15.40 14.26
CA ARG A 493 -4.63 -15.93 15.39
C ARG A 493 -3.19 -15.39 15.40
N TYR A 494 -3.04 -14.07 15.38
CA TYR A 494 -1.76 -13.38 15.55
C TYR A 494 -1.11 -13.68 16.92
N ASP A 495 -1.92 -14.06 17.91
CA ASP A 495 -1.51 -14.39 19.28
C ASP A 495 -0.69 -15.67 19.41
N TRP A 496 -0.68 -16.53 18.39
CA TRP A 496 0.11 -17.76 18.38
C TRP A 496 1.61 -17.54 18.32
N GLN A 497 2.03 -16.29 18.11
CA GLN A 497 3.42 -15.90 17.89
C GLN A 497 4.06 -16.64 16.73
N LEU A 498 3.30 -16.80 15.64
CA LEU A 498 3.76 -17.40 14.40
C LEU A 498 3.62 -16.40 13.24
N PHE A 499 4.40 -16.60 12.19
CA PHE A 499 4.17 -16.03 10.86
C PHE A 499 4.39 -17.10 9.80
N LEU A 500 3.79 -16.90 8.65
CA LEU A 500 3.81 -17.83 7.54
C LEU A 500 4.83 -17.36 6.49
N GLU A 501 5.70 -18.25 6.04
CA GLU A 501 6.57 -18.03 4.90
C GLU A 501 6.35 -19.12 3.85
N ILE A 502 5.94 -18.70 2.66
CA ILE A 502 5.70 -19.59 1.52
C ILE A 502 6.82 -19.36 0.52
N THR A 503 7.61 -20.40 0.27
CA THR A 503 8.76 -20.37 -0.65
C THR A 503 8.53 -21.27 -1.86
N GLY A 504 9.21 -21.02 -2.98
CA GLY A 504 9.13 -21.89 -4.16
C GLY A 504 9.38 -21.14 -5.46
N SER A 505 9.46 -21.84 -6.59
CA SER A 505 9.73 -21.20 -7.89
C SER A 505 8.53 -20.40 -8.41
N GLY A 506 8.75 -19.54 -9.41
CA GLY A 506 7.66 -18.78 -10.04
C GLY A 506 6.62 -19.71 -10.68
N GLY A 507 5.33 -19.49 -10.41
CA GLY A 507 4.25 -20.33 -10.93
C GLY A 507 3.99 -21.62 -10.15
N SER A 508 4.46 -21.73 -8.90
CA SER A 508 4.20 -22.89 -8.04
C SER A 508 2.94 -22.80 -7.17
N GLY A 509 2.11 -21.77 -7.33
CA GLY A 509 0.87 -21.58 -6.57
C GLY A 509 0.97 -20.69 -5.33
N LYS A 510 2.13 -20.06 -5.07
CA LYS A 510 2.32 -19.13 -3.93
C LYS A 510 1.38 -17.93 -3.96
N SER A 511 1.22 -17.30 -5.13
CA SER A 511 0.33 -16.15 -5.29
C SER A 511 -1.13 -16.53 -5.05
N VAL A 512 -1.51 -17.77 -5.37
CA VAL A 512 -2.86 -18.31 -5.08
C VAL A 512 -3.05 -18.46 -3.57
N PHE A 513 -2.04 -18.95 -2.82
CA PHE A 513 -2.08 -18.94 -1.35
C PHE A 513 -2.36 -17.53 -0.81
N THR A 514 -1.58 -16.53 -1.25
CA THR A 514 -1.72 -15.14 -0.78
C THR A 514 -3.10 -14.58 -1.10
N GLN A 515 -3.65 -14.90 -2.28
CA GLN A 515 -5.00 -14.47 -2.67
C GLN A 515 -6.07 -15.12 -1.79
N ILE A 516 -6.00 -16.43 -1.55
CA ILE A 516 -6.94 -17.13 -0.65
C ILE A 516 -6.86 -16.55 0.76
N ALA A 517 -5.65 -16.36 1.30
CA ALA A 517 -5.44 -15.73 2.59
C ALA A 517 -6.02 -14.31 2.65
N THR A 518 -5.87 -13.52 1.58
CA THR A 518 -6.45 -12.17 1.46
C THR A 518 -7.96 -12.19 1.43
N LEU A 519 -8.58 -13.15 0.74
CA LEU A 519 -10.04 -13.33 0.76
C LEU A 519 -10.54 -13.69 2.16
N LEU A 520 -9.86 -14.59 2.86
CA LEU A 520 -10.23 -15.02 4.22
C LEU A 520 -10.08 -13.89 5.25
N ALA A 521 -9.01 -13.08 5.17
CA ALA A 521 -8.81 -11.94 6.04
C ALA A 521 -9.73 -10.75 5.70
N GLY A 522 -10.08 -10.61 4.41
CA GLY A 522 -10.72 -9.45 3.82
C GLY A 522 -9.70 -8.50 3.19
N GLN A 523 -9.96 -8.06 1.96
CA GLN A 523 -9.05 -7.20 1.20
C GLN A 523 -8.78 -5.86 1.90
N HIS A 524 -9.80 -5.28 2.54
CA HIS A 524 -9.66 -4.03 3.29
C HIS A 524 -8.95 -4.22 4.65
N ASN A 525 -8.84 -5.45 5.15
CA ASN A 525 -8.11 -5.82 6.37
C ASN A 525 -6.69 -6.29 6.09
N THR A 526 -6.30 -6.31 4.82
CA THR A 526 -4.98 -6.73 4.37
C THR A 526 -4.16 -5.50 3.98
N ALA A 527 -2.91 -5.44 4.41
CA ALA A 527 -1.94 -4.46 3.92
C ALA A 527 -0.70 -5.17 3.37
N SER A 528 -0.21 -4.68 2.23
CA SER A 528 1.01 -5.19 1.61
C SER A 528 2.20 -4.30 1.96
N GLY A 529 3.33 -4.89 2.28
CA GLY A 529 4.55 -4.16 2.64
C GLY A 529 5.83 -4.92 2.35
N ASN A 530 6.92 -4.43 2.93
CA ASN A 530 8.22 -5.08 2.89
C ASN A 530 8.84 -5.12 4.30
N MET A 531 9.93 -5.87 4.46
CA MET A 531 10.60 -6.02 5.76
C MET A 531 11.03 -4.67 6.36
N ALA A 532 11.51 -3.72 5.54
CA ALA A 532 11.92 -2.39 6.03
C ALA A 532 10.74 -1.57 6.57
N ALA A 533 9.53 -1.75 6.01
CA ALA A 533 8.33 -1.09 6.52
C ALA A 533 7.92 -1.60 7.90
N LEU A 534 8.19 -2.88 8.22
CA LEU A 534 7.94 -3.42 9.56
C LEU A 534 8.92 -2.87 10.60
N ASP A 535 10.15 -2.57 10.18
CA ASP A 535 11.21 -2.10 11.06
C ASP A 535 11.10 -0.60 11.42
N THR A 536 10.37 0.21 10.64
CA THR A 536 10.26 1.67 10.84
C THR A 536 8.89 2.12 11.37
N ALA A 537 8.86 3.10 12.29
CA ALA A 537 7.61 3.61 12.87
C ALA A 537 6.67 4.24 11.81
N GLN A 538 7.24 4.92 10.82
CA GLN A 538 6.50 5.48 9.69
C GLN A 538 5.96 4.37 8.78
N GLY A 539 6.76 3.35 8.48
CA GLY A 539 6.34 2.20 7.68
C GLY A 539 5.20 1.44 8.36
N ARG A 540 5.26 1.26 9.68
CA ARG A 540 4.24 0.55 10.46
C ARG A 540 2.87 1.22 10.49
N ALA A 541 2.80 2.53 10.25
CA ALA A 541 1.54 3.27 10.25
C ALA A 541 0.50 2.67 9.27
N GLN A 542 0.94 2.08 8.16
CA GLN A 542 0.03 1.46 7.18
C GLN A 542 -0.59 0.13 7.64
N PHE A 543 -0.04 -0.50 8.69
CA PHE A 543 -0.48 -1.81 9.18
C PHE A 543 -1.47 -1.70 10.35
N VAL A 544 -1.71 -0.50 10.87
CA VAL A 544 -2.65 -0.27 11.97
C VAL A 544 -4.06 -0.68 11.54
N GLY A 545 -4.74 -1.44 12.40
CA GLY A 545 -6.12 -1.91 12.16
C GLY A 545 -6.25 -3.04 11.12
N LYS A 546 -5.13 -3.57 10.61
CA LYS A 546 -5.13 -4.70 9.66
C LYS A 546 -5.05 -6.03 10.41
N SER A 547 -5.77 -7.04 9.91
CA SER A 547 -5.72 -8.42 10.43
C SER A 547 -4.68 -9.28 9.70
N MET A 548 -4.25 -8.86 8.50
CA MET A 548 -3.19 -9.54 7.76
C MET A 548 -2.19 -8.56 7.14
N ILE A 549 -0.91 -8.90 7.23
CA ILE A 549 0.18 -8.21 6.55
C ILE A 549 0.80 -9.17 5.55
N THR A 550 0.82 -8.79 4.27
CA THR A 550 1.50 -9.57 3.22
C THR A 550 2.85 -8.96 2.89
N LEU A 551 3.88 -9.81 2.80
CA LEU A 551 5.22 -9.46 2.33
C LEU A 551 5.49 -10.20 1.01
N PRO A 552 4.93 -9.75 -0.12
CA PRO A 552 5.13 -10.40 -1.40
C PRO A 552 6.53 -10.10 -1.95
N ASP A 553 7.13 -11.11 -2.59
CA ASP A 553 8.34 -11.05 -3.38
C ASP A 553 9.43 -10.15 -2.78
N GLN A 554 9.80 -10.43 -1.54
CA GLN A 554 10.86 -9.67 -0.88
C GLN A 554 12.17 -9.81 -1.68
N PRO A 555 12.88 -8.70 -1.97
CA PRO A 555 14.28 -8.76 -2.35
C PRO A 555 15.03 -9.61 -1.32
N LYS A 556 16.09 -10.33 -1.71
CA LYS A 556 16.85 -11.22 -0.83
C LYS A 556 17.12 -10.56 0.53
N TYR A 557 16.29 -10.89 1.52
CA TYR A 557 16.31 -10.24 2.81
C TYR A 557 17.44 -10.83 3.65
N THR A 558 18.22 -9.97 4.29
CA THR A 558 19.23 -10.35 5.27
C THR A 558 19.20 -9.34 6.41
N GLY A 559 18.79 -9.76 7.60
CA GLY A 559 18.71 -8.88 8.77
C GLY A 559 18.17 -9.56 10.03
N GLU A 560 18.11 -8.82 11.14
CA GLU A 560 17.70 -9.34 12.46
C GLU A 560 16.19 -9.67 12.53
N GLY A 561 15.35 -9.11 11.66
CA GLY A 561 13.90 -9.29 11.71
C GLY A 561 13.26 -8.71 12.97
N THR A 562 13.74 -7.56 13.45
CA THR A 562 13.26 -6.93 14.70
C THR A 562 11.79 -6.53 14.61
N GLY A 563 11.35 -5.91 13.52
CA GLY A 563 9.97 -5.49 13.31
C GLY A 563 9.00 -6.66 13.24
N ILE A 564 9.30 -7.68 12.43
CA ILE A 564 8.45 -8.89 12.35
C ILE A 564 8.40 -9.62 13.71
N LYS A 565 9.51 -9.67 14.45
CA LYS A 565 9.58 -10.26 15.79
C LYS A 565 8.74 -9.50 16.80
N ALA A 566 8.71 -8.17 16.76
CA ALA A 566 7.89 -7.34 17.63
C ALA A 566 6.40 -7.55 17.34
N ILE A 567 6.01 -7.51 16.06
CA ILE A 567 4.62 -7.71 15.62
C ILE A 567 4.11 -9.09 16.00
N THR A 568 4.85 -10.14 15.61
CA THR A 568 4.49 -11.53 15.95
C THR A 568 4.67 -11.83 17.45
N GLY A 569 5.43 -11.02 18.18
CA GLY A 569 5.56 -11.11 19.64
C GLY A 569 4.35 -10.55 20.38
N GLY A 570 3.55 -9.70 19.74
CA GLY A 570 2.53 -8.89 20.40
C GLY A 570 3.10 -7.69 21.16
N ASP A 571 4.32 -7.28 20.82
CA ASP A 571 4.99 -6.14 21.47
C ASP A 571 4.33 -4.83 21.01
N ALA A 572 4.24 -3.87 21.92
CA ALA A 572 3.82 -2.52 21.61
C ALA A 572 4.92 -1.83 20.77
N VAL A 573 4.55 -1.28 19.63
CA VAL A 573 5.47 -0.66 18.67
C VAL A 573 5.11 0.80 18.43
N GLU A 574 6.13 1.62 18.23
CA GLU A 574 5.95 3.01 17.86
C GLU A 574 5.35 3.12 16.45
N ILE A 575 4.34 3.97 16.31
CA ILE A 575 3.63 4.31 15.09
C ILE A 575 3.75 5.82 14.85
N ASN A 576 4.20 6.20 13.66
CA ASN A 576 4.38 7.60 13.28
C ASN A 576 3.67 7.91 11.94
N PRO A 577 2.33 8.09 11.96
CA PRO A 577 1.58 8.44 10.76
C PRO A 577 1.86 9.89 10.36
N LYS A 578 1.78 10.17 9.07
CA LYS A 578 1.99 11.54 8.56
C LYS A 578 0.87 12.46 9.08
N TYR A 579 1.24 13.61 9.65
CA TYR A 579 0.32 14.64 10.16
C TYR A 579 -0.50 14.27 11.40
N ILE A 580 -0.15 13.17 12.08
CA ILE A 580 -0.76 12.76 13.36
C ILE A 580 0.38 12.65 14.38
N HIS A 581 0.11 12.96 15.66
CA HIS A 581 1.09 12.73 16.71
C HIS A 581 1.49 11.25 16.77
N GLN A 582 2.78 11.01 16.97
CA GLN A 582 3.29 9.64 17.16
C GLN A 582 2.65 9.03 18.41
N TYR A 583 2.35 7.74 18.33
CA TYR A 583 1.77 6.96 19.43
C TYR A 583 2.32 5.54 19.41
N THR A 584 2.00 4.77 20.44
CA THR A 584 2.36 3.35 20.51
C THR A 584 1.11 2.51 20.29
N ALA A 585 1.21 1.40 19.56
CA ALA A 585 0.13 0.44 19.40
C ALA A 585 0.64 -0.98 19.24
N VAL A 586 -0.21 -1.98 19.49
CA VAL A 586 0.07 -3.39 19.19
C VAL A 586 -0.53 -3.73 17.83
N LEU A 587 0.30 -4.16 16.88
CA LEU A 587 -0.17 -4.59 15.55
C LEU A 587 -0.71 -6.02 15.61
N ARG A 588 -2.03 -6.15 15.57
CA ARG A 588 -2.78 -7.41 15.74
C ARG A 588 -3.05 -8.11 14.39
N ALA A 589 -1.97 -8.49 13.70
CA ALA A 589 -2.04 -9.02 12.35
C ALA A 589 -1.23 -10.32 12.16
N VAL A 590 -1.78 -11.25 11.37
CA VAL A 590 -1.04 -12.41 10.86
C VAL A 590 -0.12 -11.96 9.73
N VAL A 591 1.17 -12.28 9.82
CA VAL A 591 2.15 -11.93 8.78
C VAL A 591 2.32 -13.11 7.83
N VAL A 592 2.19 -12.86 6.52
CA VAL A 592 2.36 -13.83 5.44
C VAL A 592 3.41 -13.33 4.46
N ALA A 593 4.56 -13.98 4.43
CA ALA A 593 5.62 -13.71 3.46
C ALA A 593 5.58 -14.72 2.32
N THR A 594 5.66 -14.26 1.07
CA THR A 594 5.74 -15.15 -0.09
C THR A 594 6.91 -14.77 -0.95
N ASN A 595 7.92 -15.66 -1.04
CA ASN A 595 9.19 -15.34 -1.66
C ASN A 595 9.63 -16.45 -2.63
N ASN A 596 10.40 -16.10 -3.65
CA ASN A 596 11.05 -17.11 -4.50
C ASN A 596 12.28 -17.70 -3.81
N THR A 597 13.00 -16.90 -3.04
CA THR A 597 14.13 -17.33 -2.22
C THR A 597 13.80 -17.15 -0.73
N PRO A 598 14.19 -18.09 0.14
CA PRO A 598 13.96 -17.95 1.57
C PRO A 598 14.58 -16.69 2.17
N MET A 599 13.92 -16.11 3.18
CA MET A 599 14.49 -15.01 3.96
C MET A 599 15.68 -15.49 4.82
N ILE A 600 16.73 -14.68 4.91
CA ILE A 600 17.90 -14.95 5.75
C ILE A 600 17.80 -14.07 7.00
N PHE A 601 17.62 -14.69 8.16
CA PHE A 601 17.64 -13.98 9.44
C PHE A 601 19.02 -14.08 10.08
N THR A 602 19.56 -12.95 10.50
CA THR A 602 20.87 -12.87 11.19
C THR A 602 20.75 -13.02 12.71
N GLU A 603 19.54 -12.96 13.25
CA GLU A 603 19.24 -13.18 14.66
C GLU A 603 19.66 -14.60 15.10
N ARG A 604 20.27 -14.71 16.29
CA ARG A 604 20.91 -15.95 16.79
C ARG A 604 20.40 -16.43 18.14
N ALA A 605 19.41 -15.79 18.75
CA ALA A 605 18.78 -16.26 19.99
C ALA A 605 17.51 -17.09 19.73
N GLY A 606 17.23 -17.45 18.46
CA GLY A 606 16.11 -18.29 18.07
C GLY A 606 14.75 -17.59 18.19
N GLY A 607 14.74 -16.27 18.38
CA GLY A 607 13.54 -15.46 18.50
C GLY A 607 12.70 -15.47 17.22
N VAL A 608 13.33 -15.36 16.05
CA VAL A 608 12.59 -15.42 14.78
C VAL A 608 12.29 -16.87 14.38
N ALA A 609 13.26 -17.78 14.56
CA ALA A 609 13.17 -19.17 14.13
C ALA A 609 11.94 -19.90 14.73
N ARG A 610 11.67 -19.71 16.04
CA ARG A 610 10.52 -20.33 16.70
C ARG A 610 9.15 -19.82 16.24
N ARG A 611 9.11 -18.70 15.51
CA ARG A 611 7.90 -18.06 15.00
C ARG A 611 7.66 -18.34 13.51
N ARG A 612 8.66 -18.86 12.80
CA ARG A 612 8.69 -18.95 11.33
C ARG A 612 8.15 -20.29 10.84
N VAL A 613 6.91 -20.35 10.38
CA VAL A 613 6.33 -21.55 9.76
C VAL A 613 6.57 -21.49 8.25
N ILE A 614 7.31 -22.48 7.70
CA ILE A 614 7.73 -22.47 6.29
C ILE A 614 6.97 -23.54 5.51
N PHE A 615 6.42 -23.16 4.35
CA PHE A 615 5.86 -24.07 3.36
C PHE A 615 6.64 -23.95 2.04
N GLN A 616 7.10 -25.06 1.47
CA GLN A 616 7.71 -25.09 0.15
C GLN A 616 6.70 -25.55 -0.90
N PHE A 617 6.48 -24.73 -1.92
CA PHE A 617 5.72 -25.10 -3.10
C PHE A 617 6.69 -25.36 -4.25
N ASN A 618 7.11 -26.63 -4.38
CA ASN A 618 8.20 -27.04 -5.26
C ASN A 618 7.77 -27.23 -6.72
N HIS A 619 6.52 -27.62 -6.94
CA HIS A 619 6.02 -27.94 -8.28
C HIS A 619 5.47 -26.73 -9.02
N ARG A 620 6.19 -26.31 -10.06
CA ARG A 620 5.71 -25.32 -11.02
C ARG A 620 4.58 -25.93 -11.85
N VAL A 621 3.46 -25.22 -11.95
CA VAL A 621 2.35 -25.61 -12.83
C VAL A 621 2.79 -25.52 -14.29
N LYS A 622 2.58 -26.58 -15.07
CA LYS A 622 2.87 -26.57 -16.51
C LYS A 622 2.04 -25.51 -17.21
N GLU A 623 2.58 -24.89 -18.27
CA GLU A 623 1.89 -23.79 -18.96
C GLU A 623 0.52 -24.18 -19.51
N GLU A 624 0.37 -25.42 -19.99
CA GLU A 624 -0.87 -26.02 -20.47
C GLU A 624 -1.93 -26.24 -19.38
N ASP A 625 -1.50 -26.43 -18.13
CA ASP A 625 -2.37 -26.69 -16.98
C ASP A 625 -2.69 -25.41 -16.18
N LYS A 626 -2.12 -24.27 -16.58
CA LYS A 626 -2.39 -22.99 -15.91
C LYS A 626 -3.78 -22.50 -16.25
N ASP A 627 -4.58 -22.38 -15.21
CA ASP A 627 -5.87 -21.70 -15.26
C ASP A 627 -5.69 -20.24 -14.80
N PRO A 628 -5.75 -19.25 -15.72
CA PRO A 628 -5.59 -17.84 -15.37
C PRO A 628 -6.74 -17.32 -14.49
N HIS A 629 -7.88 -18.01 -14.47
CA HIS A 629 -9.06 -17.67 -13.67
C HIS A 629 -9.17 -18.50 -12.38
N LEU A 630 -8.14 -19.31 -12.05
CA LEU A 630 -8.19 -20.20 -10.88
C LEU A 630 -8.55 -19.45 -9.60
N SER A 631 -7.96 -18.27 -9.40
CA SER A 631 -8.21 -17.43 -8.23
C SER A 631 -9.64 -16.92 -8.15
N GLU A 632 -10.24 -16.57 -9.29
CA GLU A 632 -11.65 -16.16 -9.37
C GLU A 632 -12.57 -17.35 -9.07
N LYS A 633 -12.26 -18.55 -9.59
CA LYS A 633 -13.02 -19.77 -9.30
C LYS A 633 -12.95 -20.14 -7.82
N ILE A 634 -11.77 -20.10 -7.21
CA ILE A 634 -11.61 -20.35 -5.78
C ILE A 634 -12.34 -19.29 -4.95
N ALA A 635 -12.39 -18.03 -5.40
CA ALA A 635 -13.15 -16.99 -4.71
C ALA A 635 -14.66 -17.34 -4.57
N HIS A 636 -15.25 -18.00 -5.57
CA HIS A 636 -16.63 -18.49 -5.49
C HIS A 636 -16.80 -19.68 -4.53
N GLU A 637 -15.73 -20.41 -4.24
CA GLU A 637 -15.70 -21.55 -3.32
C GLU A 637 -15.40 -21.15 -1.86
N ILE A 638 -15.03 -19.89 -1.60
CA ILE A 638 -14.65 -19.38 -0.27
C ILE A 638 -15.66 -19.71 0.83
N PRO A 639 -16.99 -19.59 0.64
CA PRO A 639 -17.94 -19.97 1.69
C PRO A 639 -17.81 -21.42 2.15
N VAL A 640 -17.58 -22.36 1.22
CA VAL A 640 -17.35 -23.78 1.53
C VAL A 640 -16.01 -23.95 2.26
N ILE A 641 -14.96 -23.29 1.78
CA ILE A 641 -13.63 -23.32 2.39
C ILE A 641 -13.69 -22.84 3.84
N VAL A 642 -14.33 -21.71 4.09
CA VAL A 642 -14.55 -21.15 5.44
C VAL A 642 -15.21 -22.18 6.35
N ARG A 643 -16.34 -22.76 5.95
CA ARG A 643 -17.05 -23.74 6.77
C ARG A 643 -16.20 -24.96 7.07
N ARG A 644 -15.45 -25.46 6.08
CA ARG A 644 -14.56 -26.59 6.28
C ARG A 644 -13.43 -26.25 7.25
N LEU A 645 -12.81 -25.07 7.13
CA LEU A 645 -11.79 -24.61 8.07
C LEU A 645 -12.34 -24.53 9.51
N LEU A 646 -13.53 -23.96 9.69
CA LEU A 646 -14.18 -23.87 11.01
C LEU A 646 -14.54 -25.25 11.58
N ALA A 647 -14.96 -26.19 10.72
CA ALA A 647 -15.29 -27.55 11.14
C ALA A 647 -14.05 -28.39 11.46
N ASP A 648 -12.98 -28.28 10.66
CA ASP A 648 -11.71 -28.99 10.87
C ASP A 648 -10.97 -28.50 12.11
N PHE A 649 -11.09 -27.21 12.39
CA PHE A 649 -10.43 -26.53 13.50
C PHE A 649 -11.42 -25.90 14.48
N ALA A 650 -12.50 -26.64 14.76
CA ALA A 650 -13.43 -26.31 15.85
C ALA A 650 -12.69 -26.17 17.20
N ASP A 651 -11.59 -26.92 17.35
CA ASP A 651 -10.56 -26.66 18.35
C ASP A 651 -9.36 -25.96 17.68
N PRO A 652 -9.16 -24.65 17.91
CA PRO A 652 -8.06 -23.90 17.32
C PRO A 652 -6.67 -24.41 17.71
N GLU A 653 -6.50 -25.08 18.87
CA GLU A 653 -5.17 -25.56 19.27
C GLU A 653 -4.67 -26.68 18.35
N LYS A 654 -5.58 -27.47 17.74
CA LYS A 654 -5.19 -28.48 16.73
C LYS A 654 -4.56 -27.84 15.49
N ALA A 655 -5.07 -26.70 15.04
CA ALA A 655 -4.44 -25.95 13.95
C ALA A 655 -3.05 -25.44 14.36
N ARG A 656 -2.93 -24.92 15.58
CA ARG A 656 -1.65 -24.44 16.12
C ARG A 656 -0.61 -25.54 16.23
N GLU A 657 -0.99 -26.72 16.71
CA GLU A 657 -0.11 -27.91 16.79
C GLU A 657 0.41 -28.30 15.40
N LEU A 658 -0.47 -28.38 14.40
CA LEU A 658 -0.06 -28.68 13.01
C LEU A 658 0.95 -27.66 12.46
N LEU A 659 0.80 -26.38 12.79
CA LEU A 659 1.75 -25.34 12.37
C LEU A 659 3.09 -25.43 13.11
N ILE A 660 3.08 -25.81 14.39
CA ILE A 660 4.29 -26.08 15.16
C ILE A 660 5.03 -27.30 14.57
N GLU A 661 4.30 -28.36 14.25
CA GLU A 661 4.89 -29.51 13.57
C GLU A 661 5.45 -29.15 12.19
N GLN A 662 4.79 -28.27 11.44
CA GLN A 662 5.30 -27.78 10.16
C GLN A 662 6.58 -26.97 10.33
N ARG A 663 6.63 -26.08 11.33
CA ARG A 663 7.84 -25.29 11.67
C ARG A 663 9.05 -26.19 11.97
N ASP A 664 8.79 -27.33 12.61
CA ASP A 664 9.80 -28.28 13.07
C ASP A 664 9.94 -29.48 12.12
N SER A 665 9.39 -29.37 10.90
CA SER A 665 9.43 -30.41 9.87
C SER A 665 10.76 -30.47 9.12
N MET A 666 11.01 -31.58 8.42
CA MET A 666 12.17 -31.71 7.52
C MET A 666 12.13 -30.67 6.39
N GLU A 667 10.95 -30.40 5.83
CA GLU A 667 10.75 -29.38 4.79
C GLU A 667 11.20 -27.98 5.27
N ALA A 668 10.87 -27.61 6.51
CA ALA A 668 11.33 -26.35 7.08
C ALA A 668 12.83 -26.35 7.38
N LEU A 669 13.37 -27.49 7.85
CA LEU A 669 14.80 -27.65 8.14
C LEU A 669 15.65 -27.48 6.88
N GLU A 670 15.25 -28.03 5.73
CA GLU A 670 15.95 -27.88 4.45
C GLU A 670 16.13 -26.40 4.06
N ILE A 671 15.07 -25.60 4.21
CA ILE A 671 15.13 -24.16 3.94
C ILE A 671 16.05 -23.44 4.94
N LYS A 672 15.97 -23.80 6.22
CA LYS A 672 16.82 -23.22 7.27
C LYS A 672 18.29 -23.54 7.02
N ARG A 673 18.62 -24.75 6.55
CA ARG A 673 19.98 -25.15 6.14
C ARG A 673 20.49 -24.32 4.96
N ALA A 674 19.69 -24.21 3.89
CA ALA A 674 20.06 -23.45 2.70
C ALA A 674 20.31 -21.94 2.98
N SER A 675 19.77 -21.41 4.07
CA SER A 675 19.91 -19.99 4.46
C SER A 675 20.88 -19.75 5.63
N ASN A 676 21.37 -20.80 6.31
CA ASN A 676 22.23 -20.67 7.48
C ASN A 676 23.35 -21.73 7.49
N PRO A 677 24.61 -21.33 7.23
CA PRO A 677 25.75 -22.24 7.16
C PRO A 677 26.00 -23.03 8.46
N VAL A 678 25.66 -22.48 9.63
CA VAL A 678 25.84 -23.18 10.90
C VAL A 678 24.82 -24.31 11.05
N ILE A 679 23.57 -24.08 10.62
CA ILE A 679 22.53 -25.12 10.61
C ILE A 679 22.89 -26.19 9.58
N ASP A 680 23.41 -25.80 8.41
CA ASP A 680 23.79 -26.76 7.38
C ASP A 680 24.96 -27.65 7.81
N MET A 681 26.02 -27.05 8.38
CA MET A 681 27.15 -27.81 8.92
C MET A 681 26.71 -28.84 9.98
N CYS A 682 25.68 -28.55 10.79
CA CYS A 682 25.17 -29.49 11.79
C CYS A 682 24.64 -30.79 11.18
N ALA A 683 24.33 -30.85 9.88
CA ALA A 683 23.96 -32.09 9.19
C ALA A 683 25.11 -33.11 9.11
N ALA A 684 26.36 -32.65 9.28
CA ALA A 684 27.57 -33.48 9.33
C ALA A 684 28.07 -33.75 10.77
N LEU A 685 27.28 -33.37 11.79
CA LEU A 685 27.64 -33.49 13.19
C LEU A 685 26.73 -34.49 13.92
N ALA A 686 27.27 -35.11 14.97
CA ALA A 686 26.51 -35.87 15.96
C ALA A 686 26.60 -35.19 17.33
N PHE A 687 25.45 -35.03 18.00
CA PHE A 687 25.37 -34.48 19.35
C PHE A 687 25.22 -35.61 20.38
N MET A 688 26.21 -35.74 21.25
CA MET A 688 26.23 -36.75 22.31
C MET A 688 25.48 -36.30 23.55
N SER A 689 25.12 -37.22 24.44
CA SER A 689 24.53 -36.92 25.76
C SER A 689 25.50 -36.22 26.72
N GLU A 690 26.81 -36.30 26.49
CA GLU A 690 27.83 -35.69 27.34
C GLU A 690 28.88 -34.87 26.56
N PRO A 691 29.44 -33.77 27.12
CA PRO A 691 30.40 -32.91 26.44
C PRO A 691 31.83 -33.47 26.37
N ARG A 692 32.00 -34.62 25.69
CA ARG A 692 33.28 -35.34 25.51
C ARG A 692 33.82 -35.29 24.07
N GLY A 693 33.27 -34.44 23.22
CA GLY A 693 33.58 -34.32 21.80
C GLY A 693 34.67 -33.29 21.50
N LEU A 694 34.54 -32.64 20.33
CA LEU A 694 35.46 -31.62 19.83
C LEU A 694 35.68 -30.48 20.83
N GLU A 695 36.91 -29.95 20.86
CA GLU A 695 37.24 -28.73 21.59
C GLU A 695 36.76 -27.49 20.80
N MET A 696 36.50 -26.35 21.45
CA MET A 696 36.01 -25.17 20.73
C MET A 696 37.04 -24.59 19.73
N GLY A 697 38.30 -24.43 20.15
CA GLY A 697 39.41 -23.97 19.30
C GLY A 697 39.39 -22.51 18.83
N GLY A 698 39.09 -21.57 19.72
CA GLY A 698 38.93 -20.14 19.35
C GLY A 698 39.99 -19.16 19.88
N GLY A 699 41.17 -19.62 20.26
CA GLY A 699 42.23 -18.78 20.84
C GLY A 699 43.30 -18.37 19.82
N LYS A 700 43.97 -17.23 20.04
CA LYS A 700 45.13 -16.72 19.25
C LYS A 700 46.37 -17.64 19.22
N ARG A 701 46.29 -18.87 19.76
CA ARG A 701 47.38 -19.86 19.85
C ARG A 701 47.19 -20.99 18.83
N SER A 702 46.88 -20.65 17.59
CA SER A 702 46.88 -21.61 16.48
C SER A 702 48.10 -21.30 15.63
N ASP A 703 48.95 -22.30 15.42
CA ASP A 703 50.25 -22.24 14.73
C ASP A 703 50.11 -22.03 13.21
N GLY A 704 49.11 -21.26 12.77
CA GLY A 704 48.68 -21.09 11.37
C GLY A 704 47.92 -22.28 10.78
N ILE A 705 48.07 -23.49 11.35
CA ILE A 705 47.49 -24.73 10.82
C ILE A 705 46.13 -25.01 11.49
N ARG A 706 45.06 -25.12 10.69
CA ARG A 706 43.73 -25.57 11.14
C ARG A 706 43.77 -27.05 11.50
N GLN A 707 42.97 -27.44 12.48
CA GLN A 707 42.87 -28.82 12.99
C GLN A 707 41.39 -29.16 13.18
N PRO A 708 40.64 -29.29 12.08
CA PRO A 708 39.18 -29.40 12.11
C PRO A 708 38.67 -30.69 12.76
N ARG A 709 39.47 -31.76 12.73
CA ARG A 709 39.17 -33.02 13.46
C ARG A 709 39.30 -32.91 14.98
N ARG A 710 39.88 -31.83 15.50
CA ARG A 710 40.06 -31.58 16.93
C ARG A 710 39.21 -30.42 17.43
N TYR A 711 39.08 -29.38 16.62
CA TYR A 711 38.45 -28.13 17.00
C TYR A 711 37.20 -27.83 16.17
N LEU A 712 36.07 -27.67 16.85
CA LEU A 712 34.77 -27.40 16.24
C LEU A 712 34.72 -26.08 15.48
N TYR A 713 35.40 -25.03 15.97
CA TYR A 713 35.50 -23.77 15.23
C TYR A 713 36.37 -23.91 13.97
N HIS A 714 37.43 -24.72 14.00
CA HIS A 714 38.26 -24.97 12.82
C HIS A 714 37.46 -25.74 11.75
N LEU A 715 36.69 -26.74 12.17
CA LEU A 715 35.75 -27.46 11.30
C LEU A 715 34.76 -26.50 10.62
N TYR A 716 34.23 -25.52 11.37
CA TYR A 716 33.35 -24.49 10.82
C TYR A 716 34.06 -23.59 9.80
N LEU A 717 35.32 -23.22 10.04
CA LEU A 717 36.08 -22.42 9.08
C LEU A 717 36.33 -23.20 7.78
N ASP A 718 36.65 -24.49 7.86
CA ASP A 718 36.85 -25.35 6.68
C ASP A 718 35.54 -25.57 5.92
N PHE A 719 34.44 -25.79 6.64
CA PHE A 719 33.10 -25.84 6.03
C PHE A 719 32.73 -24.54 5.31
N MET A 720 33.00 -23.38 5.91
CA MET A 720 32.76 -22.09 5.27
C MET A 720 33.59 -21.92 3.99
N GLU A 721 34.85 -22.34 4.02
CA GLU A 721 35.76 -22.29 2.87
C GLU A 721 35.30 -23.22 1.74
N TYR A 722 34.91 -24.46 2.07
CA TYR A 722 34.33 -25.42 1.15
C TYR A 722 33.06 -24.89 0.46
N GLN A 723 32.17 -24.22 1.21
CA GLN A 723 30.96 -23.58 0.68
C GLN A 723 31.23 -22.27 -0.08
N GLY A 724 32.50 -21.82 -0.17
CA GLY A 724 32.87 -20.56 -0.84
C GLY A 724 32.42 -19.30 -0.08
N LEU A 725 32.21 -19.40 1.25
CA LEU A 725 31.73 -18.31 2.10
C LEU A 725 32.89 -17.62 2.84
N SER A 726 33.05 -16.31 2.62
CA SER A 726 34.22 -15.55 3.08
C SER A 726 34.05 -14.79 4.40
N LYS A 727 32.87 -14.86 5.05
CA LYS A 727 32.56 -14.09 6.27
C LYS A 727 32.18 -15.03 7.43
N PRO A 728 33.16 -15.67 8.10
CA PRO A 728 32.89 -16.52 9.26
C PRO A 728 32.44 -15.71 10.47
N LEU A 729 31.56 -16.31 11.27
CA LEU A 729 31.22 -15.78 12.60
C LEU A 729 32.45 -15.82 13.52
N SER A 730 32.55 -14.88 14.46
CA SER A 730 33.53 -15.00 15.55
C SER A 730 33.26 -16.25 16.38
N VAL A 731 34.26 -16.78 17.08
CA VAL A 731 34.14 -17.96 17.96
C VAL A 731 32.96 -17.82 18.94
N THR A 732 32.78 -16.64 19.50
CA THR A 732 31.69 -16.35 20.45
C THR A 732 30.33 -16.42 19.77
N GLU A 733 30.18 -15.78 18.62
CA GLU A 733 28.92 -15.77 17.86
C GLU A 733 28.60 -17.13 17.25
N PHE A 734 29.61 -17.86 16.77
CA PHE A 734 29.47 -19.25 16.34
C PHE A 734 29.04 -20.15 17.50
N GLY A 735 29.60 -19.97 18.70
CA GLY A 735 29.19 -20.71 19.89
C GLY A 735 27.71 -20.49 20.28
N LYS A 736 27.18 -19.28 20.08
CA LYS A 736 25.73 -19.02 20.23
C LYS A 736 24.93 -19.66 19.11
N ALA A 737 25.37 -19.49 17.86
CA ALA A 737 24.69 -19.98 16.68
C ALA A 737 24.57 -21.52 16.66
N ILE A 738 25.63 -22.25 17.03
CA ILE A 738 25.60 -23.72 17.06
C ILE A 738 24.67 -24.28 18.14
N LYS A 739 24.53 -23.55 19.25
CA LYS A 739 23.58 -23.92 20.31
C LYS A 739 22.15 -23.88 19.82
N GLU A 740 21.77 -22.83 19.07
CA GLU A 740 20.45 -22.75 18.48
C GLU A 740 20.29 -23.71 17.29
N ALA A 741 21.33 -23.88 16.46
CA ALA A 741 21.31 -24.82 15.34
C ALA A 741 21.07 -26.26 15.80
N ALA A 742 21.64 -26.69 16.93
CA ALA A 742 21.42 -28.03 17.48
C ALA A 742 19.92 -28.31 17.75
N LYS A 743 19.16 -27.30 18.19
CA LYS A 743 17.72 -27.45 18.47
C LYS A 743 16.91 -27.75 17.22
N GLU A 744 17.32 -27.24 16.07
CA GLU A 744 16.69 -27.53 14.77
C GLU A 744 16.83 -29.03 14.40
N TYR A 745 17.85 -29.70 14.94
CA TYR A 745 18.05 -31.16 14.86
C TYR A 745 17.54 -31.90 16.11
N LYS A 746 16.65 -31.28 16.89
CA LYS A 746 16.09 -31.82 18.14
C LYS A 746 17.17 -32.31 19.13
N SER A 747 18.33 -31.68 19.10
CA SER A 747 19.51 -32.01 19.89
C SER A 747 19.88 -30.87 20.84
N GLU A 748 20.53 -31.20 21.96
CA GLU A 748 21.05 -30.20 22.90
C GLU A 748 22.54 -29.98 22.69
N TYR A 749 23.00 -28.73 22.69
CA TYR A 749 24.41 -28.40 22.65
C TYR A 749 24.94 -28.15 24.07
N LEU A 750 25.85 -29.01 24.50
CA LEU A 750 26.42 -29.03 25.84
C LEU A 750 27.91 -28.69 25.78
N THR A 751 28.39 -28.01 26.82
CA THR A 751 29.83 -27.71 26.96
C THR A 751 30.30 -27.93 28.39
N ARG A 752 31.58 -28.29 28.55
CA ARG A 752 32.29 -28.30 29.84
C ARG A 752 33.65 -27.65 29.70
N THR A 753 34.21 -27.19 30.82
CA THR A 753 35.56 -26.60 30.85
C THR A 753 36.55 -27.56 31.48
N ILE A 754 37.61 -27.93 30.75
CA ILE A 754 38.70 -28.79 31.24
C ILE A 754 40.01 -28.05 31.02
N LYS A 755 40.79 -27.83 32.09
CA LYS A 755 42.12 -27.17 32.02
C LYS A 755 42.09 -25.84 31.23
N GLY A 756 41.02 -25.06 31.40
CA GLY A 756 40.81 -23.79 30.69
C GLY A 756 40.35 -23.90 29.23
N ARG A 757 40.11 -25.11 28.72
CA ARG A 757 39.58 -25.34 27.36
C ARG A 757 38.11 -25.75 27.42
N ARG A 758 37.32 -25.21 26.51
CA ARG A 758 35.90 -25.57 26.37
C ARG A 758 35.77 -26.79 25.46
N GLN A 759 35.30 -27.90 26.01
CA GLN A 759 34.96 -29.13 25.30
C GLN A 759 33.45 -29.19 25.06
N THR A 760 33.04 -29.67 23.90
CA THR A 760 31.63 -29.73 23.44
C THR A 760 31.12 -31.16 23.46
N ASN A 761 29.81 -31.38 23.27
CA ASN A 761 29.23 -32.72 23.03
C ASN A 761 29.17 -33.10 21.55
N VAL A 762 29.91 -32.40 20.68
CA VAL A 762 29.84 -32.58 19.24
C VAL A 762 30.91 -33.54 18.75
N GLN A 763 30.53 -34.50 17.91
CA GLN A 763 31.44 -35.34 17.14
C GLN A 763 31.22 -35.17 15.64
N ILE A 764 32.27 -35.48 14.89
CA ILE A 764 32.27 -35.50 13.44
C ILE A 764 31.65 -36.82 12.97
N THR A 765 30.83 -36.76 11.92
CA THR A 765 30.33 -37.93 11.20
C THR A 765 31.07 -38.10 9.87
N ASP A 766 30.93 -39.24 9.22
CA ASP A 766 31.56 -39.52 7.92
C ASP A 766 31.21 -38.46 6.85
N LYS A 767 30.06 -37.79 6.97
CA LYS A 767 29.65 -36.70 6.08
C LYS A 767 30.58 -35.48 6.12
N ALA A 768 31.33 -35.30 7.20
CA ALA A 768 32.25 -34.18 7.28
C ALA A 768 33.49 -34.38 6.41
N ASP A 769 33.83 -35.63 6.07
CA ASP A 769 34.96 -35.94 5.21
C ASP A 769 34.78 -35.37 3.79
N GLU A 770 33.56 -34.97 3.41
CA GLU A 770 33.27 -34.31 2.11
C GLU A 770 33.87 -32.90 2.00
N PHE A 771 34.13 -32.23 3.13
CA PHE A 771 34.60 -30.84 3.17
C PHE A 771 35.85 -30.62 4.04
N LEU A 772 36.45 -31.71 4.51
CA LEU A 772 37.74 -31.75 5.22
C LEU A 772 38.85 -32.14 4.25
#